data_AF-A0A430JAS0-F1
#
_entry.id   AF-A0A430JAS0-F1
#
_cell.length_a   1.000
_cell.length_b   1.000
_cell.length_c   1.000
_cell.angle_alpha   90.00
_cell.angle_beta   90.00
_cell.angle_gamma   90.00
#
_symmetry.space_group_name_H-M   'P 1'
#
loop_
_entity.id
_entity.type
_entity.pdbx_description
1 polymer ?
#
loop_
_entity_poly.entity_id
_entity_poly.type
_entity_poly.pdbx_seq_one_letter_code
_entity_poly.pdbx_strand_id
1 'polypeptide(L)'
;MNKAIIILGMHRSGTSMLMRTLNNLGVYIGREEDLLAINEDNPEGFWEHSGIVEIHENILTELNHRWDSLAPLPIDWLDNSKVQKYKLELINLVKREFGSMSVWGFKDPRTCILLPLWKEIFENLGIEASYIITLRNPLDVAESLYKRNGINLKSGITLWYYHMINVTENLKGCNKLVLYYDSIVEETLESAEKIATFTGFELNNEIEIKIRESIKTELRHSKSSVAELSLLSEEKIAYLYTNFVEVLESQRSEMHNIESYNFYYKLFQIEELNNQDQLNKQEIEELFNRIQQNKHSMEELLELNQENSQLVQDLLKQDQLNKQTIAELSNKDQSNKQLIDDLIKENLENRQLIQDLNKSLTEASQSMDQAMVQSIALAHTKLFKCVHFIYRLKHQLFKGNFKTQRNFFDWIYRKLIRREPNHDHRYNPIFQIINILEKKKKTEPDFLIIGAQKAGTTSLYHYLVQHPLIDSAVTKEVHFFDVNYDKGVQWYRDQFPSFQTKSDHLTGEATPYYIFHPNVPKRIYEMMPRTKIIILLRNPIDRAYSHYHHAVRNLGEVVGFEEAIHMEEERLAGEFERFQSNSNYNSEIFQHYSYLKRGIYVDQLKLWFDLFPKHQILILNYESFFGDLPKSMKAITDFLGVPEFEFQYESLNKGEYEPMNPKTREHLRKYFYPHNQKLFRLLGQRYDWD
;
A
#
# COMPACT_ATOMS: atom_id res chain seq x y z
N MET A 1 -7.95 23.25 -36.83
CA MET A 1 -7.96 22.21 -35.78
C MET A 1 -8.19 22.94 -34.48
N ASN A 2 -9.10 22.46 -33.63
CA ASN A 2 -9.32 23.07 -32.31
C ASN A 2 -8.19 22.62 -31.39
N LYS A 3 -7.42 23.59 -30.86
CA LYS A 3 -6.29 23.35 -29.97
C LYS A 3 -6.68 23.71 -28.53
N ALA A 4 -6.38 22.84 -27.58
CA ALA A 4 -6.55 23.09 -26.15
C ALA A 4 -5.18 23.26 -25.48
N ILE A 5 -5.01 24.33 -24.69
CA ILE A 5 -3.81 24.59 -23.90
C ILE A 5 -4.14 24.37 -22.43
N ILE A 6 -3.58 23.32 -21.82
CA ILE A 6 -3.92 22.90 -20.46
C ILE A 6 -2.76 23.25 -19.54
N ILE A 7 -3.03 24.04 -18.49
CA ILE A 7 -2.03 24.31 -17.45
C ILE A 7 -2.17 23.27 -16.34
N LEU A 8 -1.06 22.60 -16.03
CA LEU A 8 -0.96 21.57 -15.01
C LEU A 8 0.05 21.98 -13.94
N GLY A 9 -0.32 21.78 -12.69
CA GLY A 9 0.54 22.01 -11.54
C GLY A 9 -0.24 21.88 -10.25
N MET A 10 0.47 21.53 -9.18
CA MET A 10 -0.11 21.51 -7.84
C MET A 10 -0.64 22.89 -7.43
N HIS A 11 -1.62 22.92 -6.52
CA HIS A 11 -2.05 24.17 -5.87
C HIS A 11 -0.83 24.94 -5.35
N ARG A 12 -0.88 26.28 -5.43
CA ARG A 12 0.20 27.20 -5.00
C ARG A 12 1.49 27.12 -5.84
N SER A 13 1.47 26.48 -7.01
CA SER A 13 2.62 26.44 -7.93
C SER A 13 2.61 27.54 -9.01
N GLY A 14 1.80 28.60 -8.88
CA GLY A 14 1.78 29.70 -9.87
C GLY A 14 0.94 29.46 -11.13
N THR A 15 0.08 28.44 -11.13
CA THR A 15 -0.81 28.10 -12.27
C THR A 15 -1.71 29.28 -12.70
N SER A 16 -2.13 30.13 -11.76
CA SER A 16 -2.99 31.29 -12.07
C SER A 16 -2.23 32.40 -12.80
N MET A 17 -0.93 32.60 -12.50
CA MET A 17 -0.09 33.56 -13.23
C MET A 17 0.04 33.13 -14.69
N LEU A 18 0.30 31.85 -14.93
CA LEU A 18 0.36 31.28 -16.27
C LEU A 18 -0.96 31.40 -17.03
N MET A 19 -2.09 31.18 -16.35
CA MET A 19 -3.42 31.30 -16.98
C MET A 19 -3.69 32.74 -17.41
N ARG A 20 -3.30 33.72 -16.60
CA ARG A 20 -3.39 35.15 -16.92
C ARG A 20 -2.48 35.52 -18.09
N THR A 21 -1.25 34.99 -18.14
CA THR A 21 -0.36 35.16 -19.29
C THR A 21 -0.98 34.60 -20.58
N LEU A 22 -1.59 33.41 -20.55
CA LEU A 22 -2.28 32.85 -21.72
C LEU A 22 -3.46 33.71 -22.17
N ASN A 23 -4.27 34.20 -21.23
CA ASN A 23 -5.38 35.10 -21.54
C ASN A 23 -4.89 36.39 -22.21
N ASN A 24 -3.83 37.02 -21.67
CA ASN A 24 -3.22 38.20 -22.25
C ASN A 24 -2.63 37.97 -23.66
N LEU A 25 -2.15 36.74 -23.94
CA LEU A 25 -1.70 36.33 -25.28
C LEU A 25 -2.86 36.12 -26.26
N GLY A 26 -4.11 36.12 -25.80
CA GLY A 26 -5.31 35.96 -26.62
C GLY A 26 -5.88 34.54 -26.64
N VAL A 27 -5.44 33.65 -25.76
CA VAL A 27 -6.06 32.33 -25.58
C VAL A 27 -7.41 32.51 -24.89
N TYR A 28 -8.48 31.95 -25.46
CA TYR A 28 -9.79 31.99 -24.84
C TYR A 28 -9.87 31.01 -23.65
N ILE A 29 -10.35 31.47 -22.50
CA ILE A 29 -10.32 30.70 -21.25
C ILE A 29 -11.70 30.44 -20.63
N GLY A 30 -12.76 30.89 -21.30
CA GLY A 30 -14.12 30.98 -20.78
C GLY A 30 -14.58 32.43 -20.69
N ARG A 31 -15.87 32.63 -20.42
CA ARG A 31 -16.44 33.96 -20.18
C ARG A 31 -16.07 34.40 -18.77
N GLU A 32 -15.99 35.71 -18.56
CA GLU A 32 -15.62 36.27 -17.26
C GLU A 32 -16.56 35.83 -16.14
N GLU A 33 -17.86 35.74 -16.42
CA GLU A 33 -18.89 35.22 -15.50
C GLU A 33 -18.74 33.73 -15.14
N ASP A 34 -18.04 32.96 -15.96
CA ASP A 34 -17.80 31.53 -15.76
C ASP A 34 -16.47 31.25 -15.04
N LEU A 35 -15.69 32.27 -14.70
CA LEU A 35 -14.43 32.12 -13.95
C LEU A 35 -14.67 32.27 -12.45
N LEU A 36 -14.02 31.44 -11.64
CA LEU A 36 -14.15 31.50 -10.18
C LEU A 36 -13.73 32.88 -9.61
N ALA A 37 -14.62 33.44 -8.79
CA ALA A 37 -14.49 34.76 -8.19
C ALA A 37 -13.30 34.88 -7.22
N ILE A 38 -12.89 36.13 -7.00
CA ILE A 38 -11.86 36.54 -6.03
C ILE A 38 -12.30 36.17 -4.61
N ASN A 39 -11.39 35.62 -3.79
CA ASN A 39 -11.62 35.39 -2.36
C ASN A 39 -10.42 35.85 -1.51
N GLU A 40 -10.54 35.79 -0.18
CA GLU A 40 -9.48 36.23 0.75
C GLU A 40 -8.15 35.48 0.55
N ASP A 41 -8.20 34.20 0.15
CA ASP A 41 -7.02 33.36 -0.09
C ASP A 41 -6.30 33.64 -1.43
N ASN A 42 -7.00 34.26 -2.38
CA ASN A 42 -6.48 34.64 -3.69
C ASN A 42 -7.15 35.94 -4.19
N PRO A 43 -6.61 37.11 -3.79
CA PRO A 43 -7.18 38.41 -4.09
C PRO A 43 -7.20 38.77 -5.59
N GLU A 44 -6.61 37.96 -6.48
CA GLU A 44 -6.58 38.18 -7.94
C GLU A 44 -7.44 37.17 -8.73
N GLY A 45 -8.20 36.32 -8.03
CA GLY A 45 -9.07 35.31 -8.65
C GLY A 45 -8.34 34.02 -9.00
N PHE A 46 -9.06 32.90 -9.07
CA PHE A 46 -8.43 31.62 -9.34
C PHE A 46 -8.17 31.39 -10.83
N TRP A 47 -8.89 32.05 -11.74
CA TRP A 47 -8.82 31.83 -13.20
C TRP A 47 -9.15 30.38 -13.61
N GLU A 48 -9.95 29.69 -12.79
CA GLU A 48 -10.47 28.36 -13.08
C GLU A 48 -11.89 28.49 -13.63
N HIS A 49 -12.23 27.69 -14.62
CA HIS A 49 -13.58 27.65 -15.16
C HIS A 49 -14.51 26.93 -14.17
N SER A 50 -15.51 27.63 -13.64
CA SER A 50 -16.39 27.18 -12.56
C SER A 50 -17.07 25.85 -12.88
N GLY A 51 -17.64 25.70 -14.08
CA GLY A 51 -18.28 24.44 -14.49
C GLY A 51 -17.32 23.25 -14.63
N ILE A 52 -16.04 23.49 -14.92
CA ILE A 52 -15.03 22.41 -14.94
C ILE A 52 -14.71 22.00 -13.50
N VAL A 53 -14.49 22.98 -12.61
CA VAL A 53 -14.21 22.73 -11.18
C VAL A 53 -15.36 21.98 -10.51
N GLU A 54 -16.60 22.39 -10.76
CA GLU A 54 -17.79 21.73 -10.20
C GLU A 54 -17.85 20.26 -10.61
N ILE A 55 -17.63 19.96 -11.89
CA ILE A 55 -17.67 18.57 -12.37
C ILE A 55 -16.48 17.77 -11.81
N HIS A 56 -15.29 18.37 -11.69
CA HIS A 56 -14.15 17.72 -11.04
C HIS A 56 -14.42 17.38 -9.57
N GLU A 57 -14.97 18.31 -8.79
CA GLU A 57 -15.35 18.07 -7.40
C GLU A 57 -16.40 16.97 -7.28
N ASN A 58 -17.38 16.94 -8.19
CA ASN A 58 -18.39 15.88 -8.24
C ASN A 58 -17.80 14.51 -8.56
N ILE A 59 -16.85 14.44 -9.52
CA ILE A 59 -16.12 13.21 -9.83
C ILE A 59 -15.35 12.72 -8.61
N LEU A 60 -14.58 13.60 -7.96
CA LEU A 60 -13.79 13.21 -6.79
C LEU A 60 -14.69 12.78 -5.64
N THR A 61 -15.76 13.54 -5.36
CA THR A 61 -16.74 13.21 -4.31
C THR A 61 -17.36 11.84 -4.55
N GLU A 62 -17.75 11.52 -5.79
CA GLU A 62 -18.30 10.20 -6.14
C GLU A 62 -17.30 9.06 -5.93
N LEU A 63 -16.00 9.37 -6.04
CA LEU A 63 -14.93 8.43 -5.76
C LEU A 63 -14.53 8.43 -4.26
N ASN A 64 -15.27 9.13 -3.39
CA ASN A 64 -14.92 9.39 -1.98
C ASN A 64 -13.54 10.05 -1.82
N HIS A 65 -13.20 10.95 -2.74
CA HIS A 65 -11.98 11.75 -2.74
C HIS A 65 -12.31 13.23 -2.73
N ARG A 66 -11.29 14.01 -2.36
CA ARG A 66 -11.21 15.46 -2.46
C ARG A 66 -9.88 15.82 -3.09
N TRP A 67 -9.68 17.08 -3.45
CA TRP A 67 -8.40 17.57 -3.98
C TRP A 67 -7.23 17.36 -2.99
N ASP A 68 -7.51 17.34 -1.68
CA ASP A 68 -6.57 17.13 -0.59
C ASP A 68 -6.53 15.68 -0.07
N SER A 69 -7.16 14.75 -0.80
CA SER A 69 -7.05 13.33 -0.46
C SER A 69 -5.67 12.78 -0.81
N LEU A 70 -5.03 12.19 0.19
CA LEU A 70 -3.73 11.54 0.02
C LEU A 70 -3.86 10.16 -0.62
N ALA A 71 -5.04 9.54 -0.60
CA ALA A 71 -5.28 8.22 -1.16
C ALA A 71 -5.34 8.26 -2.70
N PRO A 72 -4.82 7.22 -3.39
CA PRO A 72 -4.94 7.16 -4.83
C PRO A 72 -6.37 6.80 -5.24
N LEU A 73 -6.79 7.32 -6.40
CA LEU A 73 -8.04 6.91 -7.02
C LEU A 73 -8.10 5.38 -7.24
N PRO A 74 -9.28 4.75 -7.12
CA PRO A 74 -9.47 3.33 -7.38
C PRO A 74 -8.96 2.93 -8.77
N ILE A 75 -8.32 1.76 -8.93
CA ILE A 75 -7.64 1.41 -10.19
C ILE A 75 -8.54 1.44 -11.45
N ASP A 76 -9.84 1.16 -11.28
CA ASP A 76 -10.85 1.16 -12.35
C ASP A 76 -11.78 2.39 -12.26
N TRP A 77 -11.33 3.49 -11.62
CA TRP A 77 -12.16 4.67 -11.39
C TRP A 77 -12.74 5.27 -12.68
N LEU A 78 -11.98 5.19 -13.78
CA LEU A 78 -12.38 5.71 -15.07
C LEU A 78 -13.59 4.94 -15.62
N ASP A 79 -13.70 3.63 -15.37
CA ASP A 79 -14.81 2.79 -15.82
C ASP A 79 -16.08 2.95 -14.96
N ASN A 80 -16.02 3.72 -13.87
CA ASN A 80 -17.18 3.94 -13.01
C ASN A 80 -18.32 4.61 -13.81
N SER A 81 -19.50 3.99 -13.78
CA SER A 81 -20.68 4.46 -14.54
C SER A 81 -21.06 5.92 -14.28
N LYS A 82 -20.85 6.43 -13.06
CA LYS A 82 -21.11 7.83 -12.73
C LYS A 82 -19.99 8.75 -13.19
N VAL A 83 -18.73 8.31 -13.12
CA VAL A 83 -17.61 9.05 -13.74
C VAL A 83 -17.81 9.17 -15.25
N GLN A 84 -18.28 8.10 -15.92
CA GLN A 84 -18.64 8.15 -17.33
C GLN A 84 -19.80 9.12 -17.62
N LYS A 85 -20.75 9.29 -16.70
CA LYS A 85 -21.77 10.33 -16.81
C LYS A 85 -21.14 11.73 -16.76
N TYR A 86 -20.27 12.00 -15.78
CA TYR A 86 -19.57 13.28 -15.67
C TYR A 86 -18.63 13.55 -16.86
N LYS A 87 -18.03 12.51 -17.45
CA LYS A 87 -17.27 12.61 -18.70
C LYS A 87 -18.12 13.19 -19.83
N LEU A 88 -19.36 12.72 -19.99
CA LEU A 88 -20.30 13.23 -20.99
C LEU A 88 -20.70 14.68 -20.67
N GLU A 89 -20.85 15.02 -19.39
CA GLU A 89 -21.10 16.40 -18.96
C GLU A 89 -19.94 17.33 -19.32
N LEU A 90 -18.68 16.92 -19.08
CA LEU A 90 -17.50 17.66 -19.52
C LEU A 90 -17.42 17.80 -21.04
N ILE A 91 -17.70 16.74 -21.79
CA ILE A 91 -17.74 16.78 -23.27
C ILE A 91 -18.75 17.82 -23.75
N ASN A 92 -19.94 17.85 -23.15
CA ASN A 92 -20.99 18.81 -23.52
C ASN A 92 -20.61 20.24 -23.13
N LEU A 93 -20.00 20.43 -21.96
CA LEU A 93 -19.47 21.72 -21.53
C LEU A 93 -18.42 22.21 -22.53
N VAL A 94 -17.45 21.38 -22.91
CA VAL A 94 -16.39 21.76 -23.85
C VAL A 94 -16.96 22.13 -25.21
N LYS A 95 -17.92 21.37 -25.74
CA LYS A 95 -18.58 21.70 -27.01
C LYS A 95 -19.33 23.04 -26.94
N ARG A 96 -20.00 23.31 -25.83
CA ARG A 96 -20.82 24.51 -25.63
C ARG A 96 -19.96 25.76 -25.45
N GLU A 97 -18.94 25.70 -24.59
CA GLU A 97 -18.12 26.86 -24.22
C GLU A 97 -16.96 27.10 -25.18
N PHE A 98 -16.32 26.03 -25.65
CA PHE A 98 -15.06 26.12 -26.39
C PHE A 98 -15.17 25.63 -27.84
N GLY A 99 -16.29 25.04 -28.25
CA GLY A 99 -16.43 24.38 -29.54
C GLY A 99 -16.24 25.30 -30.76
N SER A 100 -16.54 26.59 -30.63
CA SER A 100 -16.37 27.62 -31.68
C SER A 100 -14.97 28.26 -31.69
N MET A 101 -14.12 27.95 -30.72
CA MET A 101 -12.81 28.58 -30.56
C MET A 101 -11.72 27.76 -31.24
N SER A 102 -10.85 28.42 -31.99
CA SER A 102 -9.70 27.79 -32.65
C SER A 102 -8.63 27.36 -31.65
N VAL A 103 -8.38 28.21 -30.65
CA VAL A 103 -7.46 27.94 -29.53
C VAL A 103 -8.12 28.37 -28.23
N TRP A 104 -8.15 27.47 -27.26
CA TRP A 104 -8.69 27.73 -25.93
C TRP A 104 -7.83 27.06 -24.88
N GLY A 105 -8.03 27.39 -23.61
CA GLY A 105 -7.30 26.77 -22.52
C GLY A 105 -8.03 26.87 -21.20
N PHE A 106 -7.65 26.01 -20.26
CA PHE A 106 -8.13 26.08 -18.89
C PHE A 106 -7.07 25.55 -17.94
N LYS A 107 -7.31 25.79 -16.65
CA LYS A 107 -6.52 25.22 -15.57
C LYS A 107 -7.42 24.82 -14.41
N ASP A 108 -7.05 23.72 -13.77
CA ASP A 108 -7.53 23.28 -12.46
C ASP A 108 -6.48 22.28 -11.95
N PRO A 109 -5.91 22.45 -10.75
CA PRO A 109 -4.95 21.48 -10.19
C PRO A 109 -5.46 20.04 -10.16
N ARG A 110 -6.78 19.82 -9.99
CA ARG A 110 -7.41 18.48 -10.03
C ARG A 110 -7.26 17.81 -11.39
N THR A 111 -7.03 18.58 -12.46
CA THR A 111 -6.71 18.07 -13.80
C THR A 111 -5.44 17.22 -13.78
N CYS A 112 -4.48 17.48 -12.87
CA CYS A 112 -3.31 16.61 -12.70
C CYS A 112 -3.71 15.17 -12.36
N ILE A 113 -4.70 15.00 -11.47
CA ILE A 113 -5.23 13.69 -11.04
C ILE A 113 -6.16 13.11 -12.11
N LEU A 114 -7.05 13.94 -12.66
CA LEU A 114 -8.06 13.54 -13.64
C LEU A 114 -7.56 13.54 -15.09
N LEU A 115 -6.25 13.66 -15.30
CA LEU A 115 -5.64 13.77 -16.63
C LEU A 115 -5.99 12.61 -17.57
N PRO A 116 -6.06 11.33 -17.13
CA PRO A 116 -6.51 10.24 -18.00
C PRO A 116 -7.89 10.47 -18.62
N LEU A 117 -8.83 11.01 -17.83
CA LEU A 117 -10.19 11.34 -18.30
C LEU A 117 -10.17 12.43 -19.37
N TRP A 118 -9.37 13.49 -19.16
CA TRP A 118 -9.24 14.58 -20.13
C TRP A 118 -8.62 14.13 -21.45
N LYS A 119 -7.65 13.21 -21.42
CA LYS A 119 -7.09 12.63 -22.64
C LYS A 119 -8.15 11.91 -23.46
N GLU A 120 -9.01 11.12 -22.83
CA GLU A 120 -10.14 10.48 -23.53
C GLU A 120 -11.13 11.53 -24.08
N ILE A 121 -11.35 12.64 -23.36
CA ILE A 121 -12.23 13.72 -23.83
C ILE A 121 -11.65 14.39 -25.07
N PHE A 122 -10.37 14.74 -25.07
CA PHE A 122 -9.70 15.37 -26.22
C PHE A 122 -9.66 14.44 -27.43
N GLU A 123 -9.37 13.15 -27.22
CA GLU A 123 -9.40 12.14 -28.28
C GLU A 123 -10.81 12.00 -28.88
N ASN A 124 -11.84 11.93 -28.04
CA ASN A 124 -13.24 11.83 -28.48
C ASN A 124 -13.71 13.07 -29.26
N LEU A 125 -13.16 14.24 -28.96
CA LEU A 125 -13.50 15.50 -29.62
C LEU A 125 -12.59 15.83 -30.81
N GLY A 126 -11.53 15.06 -31.05
CA GLY A 126 -10.52 15.36 -32.07
C GLY A 126 -9.79 16.69 -31.79
N ILE A 127 -9.59 17.02 -30.51
CA ILE A 127 -8.91 18.23 -30.05
C ILE A 127 -7.42 17.94 -29.85
N GLU A 128 -6.56 18.79 -30.40
CA GLU A 128 -5.13 18.70 -30.16
C GLU A 128 -4.79 19.40 -28.84
N ALA A 129 -4.30 18.65 -27.86
CA ALA A 129 -3.96 19.18 -26.54
C ALA A 129 -2.46 19.45 -26.40
N SER A 130 -2.12 20.66 -25.96
CA SER A 130 -0.78 21.09 -25.54
C SER A 130 -0.78 21.36 -24.04
N TYR A 131 0.30 21.00 -23.34
CA TYR A 131 0.35 21.05 -21.88
C TYR A 131 1.44 22.01 -21.40
N ILE A 132 1.10 22.94 -20.51
CA ILE A 132 2.07 23.79 -19.82
C ILE A 132 2.13 23.35 -18.36
N ILE A 133 3.29 22.86 -17.94
CA ILE A 133 3.51 22.29 -16.61
C ILE A 133 4.29 23.29 -15.78
N THR A 134 3.77 23.65 -14.61
CA THR A 134 4.49 24.50 -13.66
C THR A 134 5.09 23.69 -12.51
N LEU A 135 6.38 23.90 -12.26
CA LEU A 135 7.13 23.26 -11.20
C LEU A 135 7.52 24.25 -10.13
N ARG A 136 7.05 24.00 -8.92
CA ARG A 136 7.49 24.69 -7.72
C ARG A 136 8.07 23.68 -6.75
N ASN A 137 9.08 24.09 -5.99
CA ASN A 137 9.66 23.29 -4.93
C ASN A 137 8.56 22.74 -3.99
N PRO A 138 8.51 21.42 -3.74
CA PRO A 138 7.50 20.81 -2.88
C PRO A 138 7.47 21.35 -1.44
N LEU A 139 8.60 21.78 -0.88
CA LEU A 139 8.62 22.43 0.44
C LEU A 139 7.89 23.77 0.42
N ASP A 140 8.19 24.62 -0.57
CA ASP A 140 7.52 25.91 -0.71
C ASP A 140 6.02 25.75 -0.90
N VAL A 141 5.60 24.72 -1.64
CA VAL A 141 4.18 24.37 -1.82
C VAL A 141 3.58 23.92 -0.48
N ALA A 142 4.24 23.01 0.24
CA ALA A 142 3.77 22.49 1.51
C ALA A 142 3.70 23.56 2.60
N GLU A 143 4.68 24.45 2.70
CA GLU A 143 4.64 25.62 3.60
C GLU A 143 3.50 26.58 3.24
N SER A 144 3.26 26.78 1.94
CA SER A 144 2.15 27.62 1.48
C SER A 144 0.79 27.01 1.81
N LEU A 145 0.65 25.68 1.71
CA LEU A 145 -0.55 24.96 2.12
C LEU A 145 -0.73 25.01 3.64
N TYR A 146 0.34 24.79 4.42
CA TYR A 146 0.29 24.92 5.88
C TYR A 146 -0.23 26.30 6.31
N LYS A 147 0.28 27.38 5.72
CA LYS A 147 -0.18 28.75 5.98
C LYS A 147 -1.64 28.98 5.59
N ARG A 148 -2.11 28.38 4.48
CA ARG A 148 -3.47 28.59 3.97
C ARG A 148 -4.53 27.82 4.76
N ASN A 149 -4.30 26.54 4.98
CA ASN A 149 -5.34 25.63 5.49
C ASN A 149 -4.82 24.61 6.50
N GLY A 150 -3.65 24.84 7.10
CA GLY A 150 -3.12 24.03 8.20
C GLY A 150 -2.63 22.63 7.80
N ILE A 151 -2.55 22.34 6.49
CA ILE A 151 -2.04 21.05 6.00
C ILE A 151 -0.57 20.92 6.42
N ASN A 152 -0.24 19.88 7.19
CA ASN A 152 1.11 19.67 7.68
C ASN A 152 2.11 19.51 6.52
N LEU A 153 3.40 19.75 6.79
CA LEU A 153 4.43 19.75 5.76
C LEU A 153 4.50 18.42 4.98
N LYS A 154 4.37 17.28 5.66
CA LYS A 154 4.49 15.95 5.06
C LYS A 154 3.29 15.59 4.18
N SER A 155 2.07 15.88 4.65
CA SER A 155 0.84 15.82 3.86
C SER A 155 0.93 16.74 2.63
N GLY A 156 1.44 17.96 2.80
CA GLY A 156 1.63 18.92 1.71
C GLY A 156 2.60 18.42 0.63
N ILE A 157 3.75 17.85 1.03
CA ILE A 157 4.72 17.22 0.11
C ILE A 157 4.08 16.01 -0.59
N THR A 158 3.33 15.18 0.14
CA THR A 158 2.67 13.99 -0.40
C THR A 158 1.62 14.37 -1.44
N LEU A 159 0.82 15.41 -1.18
CA LEU A 159 -0.12 15.97 -2.16
C LEU A 159 0.58 16.48 -3.41
N TRP A 160 1.67 17.24 -3.24
CA TRP A 160 2.47 17.71 -4.36
C TRP A 160 2.94 16.53 -5.21
N TYR A 161 3.51 15.50 -4.58
CA TYR A 161 4.02 14.33 -5.29
C TYR A 161 2.91 13.60 -6.04
N TYR A 162 1.75 13.40 -5.41
CA TYR A 162 0.61 12.72 -6.02
C TYR A 162 0.09 13.45 -7.26
N HIS A 163 -0.02 14.78 -7.22
CA HIS A 163 -0.44 15.54 -8.39
C HIS A 163 0.59 15.44 -9.52
N MET A 164 1.86 15.61 -9.17
CA MET A 164 2.93 15.70 -10.17
C MET A 164 3.23 14.34 -10.82
N ILE A 165 3.19 13.23 -10.09
CA ILE A 165 3.41 11.89 -10.67
C ILE A 165 2.34 11.51 -11.70
N ASN A 166 1.08 11.89 -11.48
CA ASN A 166 0.02 11.66 -12.46
C ASN A 166 0.26 12.47 -13.76
N VAL A 167 0.89 13.64 -13.67
CA VAL A 167 1.27 14.44 -14.85
C VAL A 167 2.37 13.75 -15.67
N THR A 168 3.44 13.28 -15.03
CA THR A 168 4.55 12.65 -15.78
C THR A 168 4.15 11.36 -16.48
N GLU A 169 3.36 10.51 -15.83
CA GLU A 169 2.93 9.24 -16.42
C GLU A 169 2.02 9.42 -17.63
N ASN A 170 1.11 10.39 -17.55
CA ASN A 170 0.08 10.56 -18.57
C ASN A 170 0.53 11.43 -19.75
N LEU A 171 1.63 12.19 -19.63
CA LEU A 171 2.11 13.10 -20.68
C LEU A 171 3.31 12.60 -21.47
N LYS A 172 3.66 11.32 -21.36
CA LYS A 172 4.71 10.74 -22.20
C LYS A 172 4.34 10.86 -23.69
N GLY A 173 5.25 11.45 -24.48
CA GLY A 173 5.04 11.69 -25.91
C GLY A 173 4.03 12.80 -26.27
N CYS A 174 3.52 13.55 -25.28
CA CYS A 174 2.62 14.68 -25.52
C CYS A 174 3.41 15.98 -25.74
N ASN A 175 2.83 16.92 -26.49
CA ASN A 175 3.40 18.26 -26.70
C ASN A 175 3.32 19.07 -25.39
N LYS A 176 4.45 19.35 -24.75
CA LYS A 176 4.52 19.97 -23.42
C LYS A 176 5.62 21.02 -23.28
N LEU A 177 5.36 22.02 -22.45
CA LEU A 177 6.33 23.04 -21.99
C LEU A 177 6.39 22.98 -20.47
N VAL A 178 7.61 22.98 -19.92
CA VAL A 178 7.85 22.96 -18.47
C VAL A 178 8.40 24.32 -18.05
N LEU A 179 7.82 24.92 -17.02
CA LEU A 179 8.24 26.21 -16.48
C LEU A 179 8.42 26.12 -14.96
N TYR A 180 9.53 26.66 -14.47
CA TYR A 180 9.78 26.75 -13.04
C TYR A 180 9.10 27.99 -12.46
N TYR A 181 8.48 27.83 -11.29
CA TYR A 181 7.82 28.90 -10.56
C TYR A 181 8.76 30.10 -10.35
N ASP A 182 10.01 29.83 -9.97
CA ASP A 182 11.00 30.90 -9.77
C ASP A 182 11.30 31.65 -11.08
N SER A 183 11.44 30.96 -12.22
CA SER A 183 11.63 31.62 -13.52
C SER A 183 10.40 32.43 -13.96
N ILE A 184 9.18 31.97 -13.65
CA ILE A 184 7.95 32.72 -13.97
C ILE A 184 7.92 34.07 -13.22
N VAL A 185 8.45 34.09 -11.99
CA VAL A 185 8.48 35.29 -11.13
C VAL A 185 9.70 36.18 -11.40
N GLU A 186 10.90 35.60 -11.52
CA GLU A 186 12.17 36.33 -11.66
C GLU A 186 12.43 36.75 -13.11
N GLU A 187 12.05 35.90 -14.08
CA GLU A 187 12.29 36.04 -15.52
C GLU A 187 10.96 36.07 -16.28
N THR A 188 10.03 36.90 -15.80
CA THR A 188 8.64 36.96 -16.27
C THR A 188 8.50 37.08 -17.79
N LEU A 189 9.23 38.01 -18.42
CA LEU A 189 9.13 38.19 -19.88
C LEU A 189 9.70 37.00 -20.64
N GLU A 190 10.83 36.45 -20.21
CA GLU A 190 11.42 35.27 -20.86
C GLU A 190 10.46 34.07 -20.78
N SER A 191 9.81 33.89 -19.62
CA SER A 191 8.76 32.89 -19.44
C SER A 191 7.57 33.15 -20.36
N ALA A 192 7.14 34.40 -20.52
CA ALA A 192 6.08 34.77 -21.45
C ALA A 192 6.45 34.52 -22.93
N GLU A 193 7.69 34.81 -23.34
CA GLU A 193 8.21 34.52 -24.68
C GLU A 193 8.23 33.02 -24.97
N LYS A 194 8.64 32.20 -23.99
CA LYS A 194 8.59 30.73 -24.08
C LYS A 194 7.15 30.23 -24.28
N ILE A 195 6.19 30.79 -23.53
CA ILE A 195 4.76 30.46 -23.67
C ILE A 195 4.24 30.89 -25.03
N ALA A 196 4.53 32.11 -25.48
CA ALA A 196 4.10 32.64 -26.77
C ALA A 196 4.61 31.75 -27.92
N THR A 197 5.90 31.43 -27.91
CA THR A 197 6.56 30.53 -28.88
C THR A 197 5.92 29.15 -28.89
N PHE A 198 5.70 28.55 -27.71
CA PHE A 198 5.12 27.21 -27.58
C PHE A 198 3.65 27.15 -28.04
N THR A 199 2.90 28.21 -27.76
CA THR A 199 1.47 28.27 -28.09
C THR A 199 1.22 28.70 -29.54
N GLY A 200 2.18 29.39 -30.16
CA GLY A 200 2.10 29.94 -31.51
C GLY A 200 1.51 31.36 -31.56
N PHE A 201 1.54 32.09 -30.45
CA PHE A 201 1.08 33.47 -30.35
C PHE A 201 2.27 34.44 -30.39
N GLU A 202 2.02 35.69 -30.73
CA GLU A 202 3.03 36.74 -30.77
C GLU A 202 2.99 37.59 -29.50
N LEU A 203 4.18 37.85 -28.94
CA LEU A 203 4.35 38.80 -27.86
C LEU A 203 4.60 40.19 -28.48
N ASN A 204 3.82 41.19 -28.07
CA ASN A 204 4.02 42.59 -28.49
C ASN A 204 4.18 43.49 -27.26
N ASN A 205 4.67 44.72 -27.48
CA ASN A 205 4.96 45.68 -26.40
C ASN A 205 3.76 45.94 -25.47
N GLU A 206 2.52 45.93 -25.98
CA GLU A 206 1.33 46.15 -25.15
C GLU A 206 1.05 44.94 -24.24
N ILE A 207 1.17 43.73 -24.78
CA ILE A 207 1.00 42.48 -24.05
C ILE A 207 2.11 42.31 -23.00
N GLU A 208 3.36 42.69 -23.33
CA GLU A 208 4.48 42.67 -22.38
C GLU A 208 4.22 43.55 -21.16
N ILE A 209 3.71 44.77 -21.36
CA ILE A 209 3.36 45.68 -20.28
C ILE A 209 2.27 45.05 -19.40
N LYS A 210 1.18 44.54 -20.00
CA LYS A 210 0.09 43.86 -19.27
C LYS A 210 0.58 42.67 -18.46
N ILE A 211 1.51 41.88 -18.99
CA ILE A 211 2.09 40.74 -18.28
C ILE A 211 2.99 41.20 -17.13
N ARG A 212 3.84 42.21 -17.33
CA ARG A 212 4.70 42.76 -16.26
C ARG A 212 3.87 43.33 -15.10
N GLU A 213 2.82 44.08 -15.40
CA GLU A 213 1.93 44.67 -14.39
C GLU A 213 1.10 43.60 -13.66
N SER A 214 0.91 42.42 -14.26
CA SER A 214 0.15 41.32 -13.67
C SER A 214 0.89 40.53 -12.60
N ILE A 215 2.22 40.65 -12.51
CA ILE A 215 3.05 39.81 -11.64
C ILE A 215 3.57 40.64 -10.46
N LYS A 216 2.99 40.39 -9.28
CA LYS A 216 3.43 41.00 -8.02
C LYS A 216 4.49 40.14 -7.35
N THR A 217 5.74 40.59 -7.39
CA THR A 217 6.88 39.93 -6.73
C THR A 217 6.70 39.85 -5.20
N GLU A 218 5.86 40.71 -4.62
CA GLU A 218 5.55 40.80 -3.18
C GLU A 218 4.77 39.60 -2.61
N LEU A 219 4.12 38.79 -3.47
CA LEU A 219 3.40 37.57 -3.07
C LEU A 219 4.34 36.35 -2.87
N ARG A 220 5.66 36.56 -2.96
CA ARG A 220 6.69 35.56 -2.69
C ARG A 220 7.03 35.55 -1.20
N HIS A 221 6.60 34.51 -0.48
CA HIS A 221 6.83 34.39 0.97
C HIS A 221 7.86 33.31 1.37
N SER A 222 8.45 32.58 0.42
CA SER A 222 9.49 31.55 0.67
C SER A 222 10.37 31.33 -0.56
N LYS A 223 11.65 30.98 -0.35
CA LYS A 223 12.64 30.58 -1.37
C LYS A 223 13.45 29.41 -0.80
N SER A 224 12.85 28.23 -0.74
CA SER A 224 13.55 27.05 -0.26
C SER A 224 14.47 26.48 -1.34
N SER A 225 15.72 26.19 -0.99
CA SER A 225 16.69 25.54 -1.86
C SER A 225 16.51 24.02 -1.93
N VAL A 226 17.04 23.38 -2.97
CA VAL A 226 17.11 21.90 -3.06
C VAL A 226 17.94 21.30 -1.90
N ALA A 227 18.90 22.07 -1.35
CA ALA A 227 19.67 21.67 -0.18
C ALA A 227 18.84 21.70 1.12
N GLU A 228 17.93 22.66 1.27
CA GLU A 228 16.97 22.70 2.39
C GLU A 228 15.93 21.57 2.28
N LEU A 229 15.57 21.18 1.06
CA LEU A 229 14.84 19.95 0.75
C LEU A 229 15.53 18.70 1.29
N SER A 230 16.85 18.58 1.13
CA SER A 230 17.64 17.46 1.68
C SER A 230 17.83 17.51 3.20
N LEU A 231 17.70 18.68 3.82
CA LEU A 231 17.88 18.90 5.26
C LEU A 231 16.58 18.75 6.08
N LEU A 232 15.43 19.10 5.48
CA LEU A 232 14.12 19.13 6.14
C LEU A 232 13.20 17.97 5.72
N SER A 233 13.56 17.24 4.67
CA SER A 233 12.79 16.12 4.14
C SER A 233 13.73 14.98 3.73
N GLU A 234 13.30 13.74 3.90
CA GLU A 234 14.07 12.53 3.58
C GLU A 234 14.82 12.69 2.23
N GLU A 235 16.13 12.35 2.13
CA GLU A 235 16.97 12.48 0.91
C GLU A 235 16.28 12.04 -0.40
N LYS A 236 15.27 11.17 -0.28
CA LYS A 236 14.41 10.67 -1.36
C LYS A 236 13.54 11.75 -2.00
N ILE A 237 13.07 12.76 -1.29
CA ILE A 237 12.21 13.83 -1.86
C ILE A 237 13.03 14.76 -2.76
N ALA A 238 14.27 15.08 -2.36
CA ALA A 238 15.21 15.80 -3.21
C ALA A 238 15.58 14.98 -4.46
N TYR A 239 15.91 13.70 -4.29
CA TYR A 239 16.15 12.77 -5.41
C TYR A 239 14.95 12.68 -6.37
N LEU A 240 13.73 12.66 -5.84
CA LEU A 240 12.51 12.62 -6.63
C LEU A 240 12.22 13.92 -7.35
N TYR A 241 12.44 15.07 -6.71
CA TYR A 241 12.33 16.36 -7.37
C TYR A 241 13.33 16.45 -8.53
N THR A 242 14.58 16.04 -8.33
CA THR A 242 15.61 15.98 -9.37
C THR A 242 15.23 15.00 -10.49
N ASN A 243 14.80 13.78 -10.18
CA ASN A 243 14.34 12.82 -11.18
C ASN A 243 13.10 13.31 -11.93
N PHE A 244 12.18 13.98 -11.24
CA PHE A 244 10.96 14.52 -11.84
C PHE A 244 11.29 15.62 -12.85
N VAL A 245 12.21 16.50 -12.48
CA VAL A 245 12.81 17.50 -13.38
C VAL A 245 13.44 16.82 -14.59
N GLU A 246 14.29 15.81 -14.38
CA GLU A 246 14.94 15.08 -15.46
C GLU A 246 13.95 14.38 -16.41
N VAL A 247 12.88 13.77 -15.90
CA VAL A 247 11.84 13.09 -16.71
C VAL A 247 10.96 14.07 -17.47
N LEU A 248 10.69 15.24 -16.88
CA LEU A 248 9.91 16.27 -17.55
C LEU A 248 10.71 16.97 -18.66
N GLU A 249 12.00 17.20 -18.44
CA GLU A 249 12.91 17.86 -19.38
C GLU A 249 13.45 16.92 -20.46
N SER A 250 13.67 15.64 -20.14
CA SER A 250 14.13 14.66 -21.12
C SER A 250 12.96 14.03 -21.89
N GLN A 251 13.10 13.89 -23.22
CA GLN A 251 12.19 13.03 -24.01
C GLN A 251 12.47 11.52 -23.78
N ARG A 252 13.19 11.15 -22.71
CA ARG A 252 13.58 9.76 -22.43
C ARG A 252 12.37 8.92 -22.02
N SER A 253 12.40 7.66 -22.41
CA SER A 253 11.24 6.77 -22.43
C SER A 253 10.95 6.03 -21.13
N GLU A 254 11.78 6.07 -20.09
CA GLU A 254 11.56 5.19 -18.93
C GLU A 254 11.91 5.91 -17.63
N MET A 255 10.87 6.34 -16.92
CA MET A 255 10.91 6.45 -15.47
C MET A 255 10.66 5.02 -14.96
N HIS A 256 11.46 4.54 -14.00
CA HIS A 256 11.18 3.29 -13.32
C HIS A 256 9.84 3.43 -12.55
N ASN A 257 8.70 3.24 -13.25
CA ASN A 257 7.33 3.49 -12.79
C ASN A 257 7.02 2.84 -11.43
N ILE A 258 7.71 1.75 -11.11
CA ILE A 258 7.49 0.96 -9.89
C ILE A 258 8.06 1.69 -8.65
N GLU A 259 9.24 2.31 -8.71
CA GLU A 259 9.86 2.92 -7.53
C GLU A 259 9.13 4.18 -7.06
N SER A 260 8.62 4.96 -8.01
CA SER A 260 7.91 6.22 -7.74
C SER A 260 6.51 6.00 -7.16
N TYR A 261 5.74 5.05 -7.72
CA TYR A 261 4.46 4.65 -7.12
C TYR A 261 4.63 3.98 -5.77
N ASN A 262 5.61 3.06 -5.63
CA ASN A 262 5.88 2.42 -4.35
C ASN A 262 6.26 3.43 -3.27
N PHE A 263 6.96 4.52 -3.63
CA PHE A 263 7.30 5.57 -2.70
C PHE A 263 6.09 6.43 -2.31
N TYR A 264 5.24 6.83 -3.25
CA TYR A 264 3.96 7.48 -2.94
C TYR A 264 3.10 6.60 -2.03
N TYR A 265 2.94 5.32 -2.34
CA TYR A 265 2.22 4.37 -1.50
C TYR A 265 2.83 4.25 -0.10
N LYS A 266 4.16 4.34 0.01
CA LYS A 266 4.86 4.34 1.30
C LYS A 266 4.63 5.64 2.08
N LEU A 267 4.69 6.80 1.44
CA LEU A 267 4.36 8.10 2.06
C LEU A 267 2.90 8.14 2.53
N PHE A 268 1.98 7.69 1.67
CA PHE A 268 0.57 7.54 1.98
C PHE A 268 0.34 6.59 3.17
N GLN A 269 0.95 5.41 3.18
CA GLN A 269 0.85 4.46 4.29
C GLN A 269 1.39 5.03 5.60
N ILE A 270 2.46 5.83 5.56
CA ILE A 270 3.00 6.46 6.78
C ILE A 270 2.06 7.57 7.29
N GLU A 271 1.47 8.39 6.42
CA GLU A 271 0.46 9.38 6.84
C GLU A 271 -0.86 8.72 7.29
N GLU A 272 -1.26 7.60 6.68
CA GLU A 272 -2.40 6.79 7.11
C GLU A 272 -2.15 6.22 8.50
N LEU A 273 -0.95 5.69 8.77
CA LEU A 273 -0.53 5.22 10.10
C LEU A 273 -0.48 6.35 11.13
N ASN A 274 0.01 7.54 10.76
CA ASN A 274 0.10 8.69 11.66
C ASN A 274 -1.28 9.30 12.00
N ASN A 275 -2.22 9.32 11.04
CA ASN A 275 -3.60 9.76 11.29
C ASN A 275 -4.42 8.70 12.05
N GLN A 276 -4.05 7.42 11.93
CA GLN A 276 -4.67 6.31 12.66
C GLN A 276 -4.36 6.30 14.17
N ASP A 277 -3.33 7.00 14.66
CA ASP A 277 -2.97 7.02 16.09
C ASP A 277 -3.83 7.96 16.95
N GLN A 278 -4.50 8.96 16.37
CA GLN A 278 -5.38 9.87 17.13
C GLN A 278 -6.88 9.61 16.96
N LEU A 279 -7.34 9.15 15.80
CA LEU A 279 -8.79 8.94 15.54
C LEU A 279 -9.30 7.57 15.99
N ASN A 280 -8.46 6.53 15.92
CA ASN A 280 -8.94 5.15 16.08
C ASN A 280 -9.34 4.78 17.51
N LYS A 281 -8.81 5.41 18.55
CA LYS A 281 -9.05 4.91 19.92
C LYS A 281 -10.50 5.14 20.39
N GLN A 282 -11.08 6.30 20.07
CA GLN A 282 -12.47 6.63 20.43
C GLN A 282 -13.48 5.95 19.49
N GLU A 283 -13.23 5.95 18.18
CA GLU A 283 -14.16 5.32 17.22
C GLU A 283 -14.17 3.80 17.34
N ILE A 284 -13.02 3.16 17.60
CA ILE A 284 -12.97 1.71 17.86
C ILE A 284 -13.66 1.37 19.17
N GLU A 285 -13.53 2.18 20.22
CA GLU A 285 -14.19 1.94 21.50
C GLU A 285 -15.72 2.11 21.40
N GLU A 286 -16.19 3.10 20.65
CA GLU A 286 -17.62 3.25 20.31
C GLU A 286 -18.16 2.13 19.41
N LEU A 287 -17.40 1.72 18.39
CA LEU A 287 -17.75 0.60 17.52
C LEU A 287 -17.77 -0.71 18.29
N PHE A 288 -16.81 -0.94 19.18
CA PHE A 288 -16.76 -2.14 20.02
C PHE A 288 -17.96 -2.20 20.95
N ASN A 289 -18.33 -1.07 21.57
CA ASN A 289 -19.51 -0.96 22.42
C ASN A 289 -20.82 -1.20 21.64
N ARG A 290 -20.96 -0.66 20.42
CA ARG A 290 -22.13 -0.90 19.55
C ARG A 290 -22.22 -2.35 19.06
N ILE A 291 -21.09 -2.97 18.74
CA ILE A 291 -21.03 -4.40 18.36
C ILE A 291 -21.43 -5.29 19.54
N GLN A 292 -21.01 -4.98 20.77
CA GLN A 292 -21.41 -5.73 21.96
C GLN A 292 -22.92 -5.58 22.25
N GLN A 293 -23.48 -4.37 22.13
CA GLN A 293 -24.92 -4.13 22.31
C GLN A 293 -25.78 -4.86 21.27
N ASN A 294 -25.36 -4.84 20.00
CA ASN A 294 -26.05 -5.55 18.92
C ASN A 294 -25.97 -7.07 19.09
N LYS A 295 -24.82 -7.58 19.54
CA LYS A 295 -24.64 -9.00 19.84
C LYS A 295 -25.60 -9.45 20.94
N HIS A 296 -25.71 -8.68 22.03
CA HIS A 296 -26.61 -9.01 23.14
C HIS A 296 -28.08 -9.00 22.69
N SER A 297 -28.49 -7.99 21.91
CA SER A 297 -29.85 -7.90 21.36
C SER A 297 -30.17 -9.06 20.40
N MET A 298 -29.18 -9.54 19.64
CA MET A 298 -29.33 -10.71 18.78
C MET A 298 -29.45 -12.02 19.56
N GLU A 299 -28.74 -12.16 20.68
CA GLU A 299 -28.82 -13.34 21.56
C GLU A 299 -30.21 -13.47 22.20
N GLU A 300 -30.79 -12.37 22.70
CA GLU A 300 -32.16 -12.33 23.24
C GLU A 300 -33.22 -12.66 22.18
N LEU A 301 -33.08 -12.14 20.96
CA LEU A 301 -33.97 -12.46 19.84
C LEU A 301 -33.85 -13.92 19.40
N LEU A 302 -32.67 -14.53 19.52
CA LEU A 302 -32.45 -15.93 19.17
C LEU A 302 -33.14 -16.87 20.17
N GLU A 303 -33.08 -16.57 21.47
CA GLU A 303 -33.81 -17.32 22.51
C GLU A 303 -35.33 -17.19 22.30
N LEU A 304 -35.83 -15.97 22.07
CA LEU A 304 -37.26 -15.75 21.83
C LEU A 304 -37.77 -16.46 20.56
N ASN A 305 -36.93 -16.55 19.51
CA ASN A 305 -37.26 -17.26 18.28
C ASN A 305 -37.30 -18.78 18.50
N GLN A 306 -36.40 -19.34 19.32
CA GLN A 306 -36.42 -20.77 19.67
C GLN A 306 -37.67 -21.13 20.47
N GLU A 307 -38.05 -20.32 21.46
CA GLU A 307 -39.26 -20.53 22.26
C GLU A 307 -40.53 -20.48 21.41
N ASN A 308 -40.64 -19.47 20.54
CA ASN A 308 -41.79 -19.32 19.64
C ASN A 308 -41.86 -20.46 18.60
N SER A 309 -40.74 -20.93 18.07
CA SER A 309 -40.70 -22.05 17.13
C SER A 309 -41.16 -23.35 17.79
N GLN A 310 -40.78 -23.57 19.05
CA GLN A 310 -41.24 -24.71 19.85
C GLN A 310 -42.75 -24.64 20.10
N LEU A 311 -43.27 -23.47 20.47
CA LEU A 311 -44.70 -23.24 20.67
C LEU A 311 -45.53 -23.53 19.41
N VAL A 312 -45.03 -23.11 18.23
CA VAL A 312 -45.68 -23.40 16.94
C VAL A 312 -45.73 -24.91 16.68
N GLN A 313 -44.67 -25.66 16.99
CA GLN A 313 -44.65 -27.12 16.82
C GLN A 313 -45.68 -27.81 17.74
N ASP A 314 -45.81 -27.33 18.97
CA ASP A 314 -46.75 -27.92 19.93
C ASP A 314 -48.20 -27.60 19.57
N LEU A 315 -48.49 -26.39 19.09
CA LEU A 315 -49.81 -26.03 18.55
C LEU A 315 -50.18 -26.82 17.29
N LEU A 316 -49.24 -27.09 16.39
CA LEU A 316 -49.47 -27.93 15.20
C LEU A 316 -49.79 -29.38 15.57
N LYS A 317 -49.11 -29.94 16.59
CA LYS A 317 -49.45 -31.27 17.12
C LYS A 317 -50.86 -31.31 17.72
N GLN A 318 -51.23 -30.27 18.46
CA GLN A 318 -52.57 -30.15 19.04
C GLN A 318 -53.65 -30.00 17.96
N ASP A 319 -53.41 -29.21 16.91
CA ASP A 319 -54.29 -29.13 15.73
C ASP A 319 -54.49 -30.50 15.07
N GLN A 320 -53.41 -31.28 14.90
CA GLN A 320 -53.48 -32.60 14.30
C GLN A 320 -54.23 -33.61 15.18
N LEU A 321 -54.02 -33.58 16.50
CA LEU A 321 -54.74 -34.40 17.46
C LEU A 321 -56.24 -34.05 17.47
N ASN A 322 -56.58 -32.76 17.47
CA ASN A 322 -57.96 -32.30 17.42
C ASN A 322 -58.66 -32.75 16.13
N LYS A 323 -57.98 -32.69 14.98
CA LYS A 323 -58.51 -33.24 13.71
C LYS A 323 -58.78 -34.74 13.76
N GLN A 324 -57.90 -35.52 14.39
CA GLN A 324 -58.11 -36.96 14.57
C GLN A 324 -59.30 -37.24 15.48
N THR A 325 -59.38 -36.55 16.62
CA THR A 325 -60.51 -36.67 17.56
C THR A 325 -61.83 -36.29 16.91
N ILE A 326 -61.88 -35.21 16.11
CA ILE A 326 -63.08 -34.82 15.35
C ILE A 326 -63.48 -35.93 14.36
N ALA A 327 -62.53 -36.53 13.65
CA ALA A 327 -62.79 -37.62 12.70
C ALA A 327 -63.33 -38.88 13.40
N GLU A 328 -62.82 -39.21 14.59
CA GLU A 328 -63.30 -40.34 15.40
C GLU A 328 -64.70 -40.09 15.97
N LEU A 329 -64.96 -38.88 16.47
CA LEU A 329 -66.25 -38.51 17.06
C LEU A 329 -67.36 -38.37 16.01
N SER A 330 -67.02 -37.98 14.77
CA SER A 330 -67.98 -37.85 13.66
C SER A 330 -68.53 -39.20 13.17
N ASN A 331 -67.85 -40.31 13.51
CA ASN A 331 -68.31 -41.68 13.21
C ASN A 331 -69.23 -42.27 14.30
N LYS A 332 -69.44 -41.58 15.42
CA LYS A 332 -70.34 -41.97 16.51
C LYS A 332 -71.55 -41.01 16.53
N ASP A 333 -72.73 -41.53 16.83
CA ASP A 333 -74.05 -40.87 16.74
C ASP A 333 -74.15 -39.38 17.19
N GLN A 334 -75.22 -38.71 16.75
CA GLN A 334 -75.57 -37.28 16.88
C GLN A 334 -75.39 -36.59 18.25
N SER A 335 -75.03 -37.28 19.34
CA SER A 335 -74.88 -36.70 20.69
C SER A 335 -73.64 -35.83 20.89
N ASN A 336 -72.64 -35.87 19.98
CA ASN A 336 -71.35 -35.19 20.16
C ASN A 336 -71.24 -33.82 19.46
N LYS A 337 -72.33 -33.31 18.88
CA LYS A 337 -72.31 -32.12 18.02
C LYS A 337 -71.71 -30.88 18.69
N GLN A 338 -72.04 -30.62 19.96
CA GLN A 338 -71.56 -29.44 20.68
C GLN A 338 -70.06 -29.51 20.99
N LEU A 339 -69.54 -30.69 21.33
CA LEU A 339 -68.10 -30.90 21.56
C LEU A 339 -67.30 -30.75 20.26
N ILE A 340 -67.88 -31.17 19.12
CA ILE A 340 -67.28 -30.99 17.80
C ILE A 340 -67.22 -29.49 17.45
N ASP A 341 -68.28 -28.72 17.72
CA ASP A 341 -68.31 -27.28 17.46
C ASP A 341 -67.29 -26.51 18.32
N ASP A 342 -67.12 -26.88 19.60
CA ASP A 342 -66.11 -26.29 20.48
C ASP A 342 -64.68 -26.58 20.01
N LEU A 343 -64.39 -27.83 19.60
CA LEU A 343 -63.08 -28.21 19.06
C LEU A 343 -62.77 -27.52 17.73
N ILE A 344 -63.77 -27.30 16.87
CA ILE A 344 -63.61 -26.54 15.61
C ILE A 344 -63.24 -25.08 15.91
N LYS A 345 -63.86 -24.48 16.92
CA LYS A 345 -63.57 -23.11 17.35
C LYS A 345 -62.14 -22.97 17.89
N GLU A 346 -61.72 -23.87 18.78
CA GLU A 346 -60.34 -23.92 19.30
C GLU A 346 -59.32 -24.10 18.15
N ASN A 347 -59.65 -24.93 17.15
CA ASN A 347 -58.81 -25.16 15.98
C ASN A 347 -58.65 -23.89 15.11
N LEU A 348 -59.72 -23.11 14.95
CA LEU A 348 -59.69 -21.83 14.24
C LEU A 348 -58.85 -20.79 14.99
N GLU A 349 -59.00 -20.70 16.31
CA GLU A 349 -58.20 -19.79 17.15
C GLU A 349 -56.71 -20.15 17.11
N ASN A 350 -56.37 -21.44 17.20
CA ASN A 350 -54.99 -21.92 17.08
C ASN A 350 -54.38 -21.59 15.70
N ARG A 351 -55.16 -21.72 14.61
CA ARG A 351 -54.69 -21.36 13.26
C ARG A 351 -54.42 -19.87 13.11
N GLN A 352 -55.25 -19.02 13.71
CA GLN A 352 -55.05 -17.58 13.70
C GLN A 352 -53.77 -17.21 14.47
N LEU A 353 -53.57 -17.79 15.66
CA LEU A 353 -52.37 -17.57 16.46
C LEU A 353 -51.10 -18.04 15.74
N ILE A 354 -51.16 -19.19 15.05
CA ILE A 354 -50.06 -19.68 14.20
C ILE A 354 -49.76 -18.70 13.06
N GLN A 355 -50.76 -18.09 12.43
CA GLN A 355 -50.53 -17.08 11.39
C GLN A 355 -49.85 -15.83 11.94
N ASP A 356 -50.29 -15.33 13.09
CA ASP A 356 -49.73 -14.14 13.71
C ASP A 356 -48.29 -14.37 14.19
N LEU A 357 -48.02 -15.52 14.83
CA LEU A 357 -46.66 -15.93 15.24
C LEU A 357 -45.72 -16.09 14.04
N ASN A 358 -46.18 -16.72 12.95
CA ASN A 358 -45.37 -16.86 11.73
C ASN A 358 -45.04 -15.50 11.10
N LYS A 359 -45.96 -14.54 11.17
CA LYS A 359 -45.72 -13.17 10.70
C LYS A 359 -44.64 -12.49 11.54
N SER A 360 -44.74 -12.53 12.86
CA SER A 360 -43.72 -11.96 13.76
C SER A 360 -42.36 -12.65 13.61
N LEU A 361 -42.33 -13.97 13.38
CA LEU A 361 -41.09 -14.72 13.12
C LEU A 361 -40.41 -14.24 11.82
N THR A 362 -41.21 -13.93 10.79
CA THR A 362 -40.72 -13.45 9.50
C THR A 362 -40.12 -12.05 9.62
N GLU A 363 -40.78 -11.16 10.36
CA GLU A 363 -40.30 -9.80 10.62
C GLU A 363 -39.00 -9.79 11.44
N ALA A 364 -38.92 -10.61 12.50
CA ALA A 364 -37.70 -10.76 13.30
C ALA A 364 -36.52 -11.33 12.49
N SER A 365 -36.77 -12.32 11.62
CA SER A 365 -35.76 -12.88 10.72
C SER A 365 -35.21 -11.82 9.75
N GLN A 366 -36.06 -10.95 9.21
CA GLN A 366 -35.62 -9.87 8.31
C GLN A 366 -34.75 -8.83 9.03
N SER A 367 -35.08 -8.48 10.27
CA SER A 367 -34.26 -7.57 11.08
C SER A 367 -32.90 -8.17 11.44
N MET A 368 -32.85 -9.48 11.76
CA MET A 368 -31.58 -10.20 11.97
C MET A 368 -30.73 -10.24 10.69
N ASP A 369 -31.34 -10.49 9.53
CA ASP A 369 -30.63 -10.48 8.25
C ASP A 369 -30.07 -9.09 7.91
N GLN A 370 -30.81 -8.02 8.18
CA GLN A 370 -30.33 -6.65 7.99
C GLN A 370 -29.17 -6.32 8.93
N ALA A 371 -29.25 -6.69 10.21
CA ALA A 371 -28.17 -6.50 11.17
C ALA A 371 -26.91 -7.31 10.80
N MET A 372 -27.10 -8.54 10.30
CA MET A 372 -26.02 -9.39 9.80
C MET A 372 -25.38 -8.80 8.53
N VAL A 373 -26.17 -8.29 7.58
CA VAL A 373 -25.67 -7.62 6.37
C VAL A 373 -24.91 -6.34 6.72
N GLN A 374 -25.37 -5.55 7.69
CA GLN A 374 -24.65 -4.38 8.18
C GLN A 374 -23.33 -4.77 8.87
N SER A 375 -23.31 -5.87 9.64
CA SER A 375 -22.11 -6.43 10.27
C SER A 375 -21.12 -7.01 9.23
N ILE A 376 -21.62 -7.63 8.15
CA ILE A 376 -20.83 -8.14 7.03
C ILE A 376 -20.27 -6.98 6.18
N ALA A 377 -21.04 -5.90 5.99
CA ALA A 377 -20.58 -4.67 5.34
C ALA A 377 -19.48 -3.96 6.13
N LEU A 378 -19.51 -4.05 7.47
CA LEU A 378 -18.39 -3.62 8.33
C LEU A 378 -17.15 -4.52 8.17
N ALA A 379 -17.30 -5.81 7.85
CA ALA A 379 -16.20 -6.76 7.67
C ALA A 379 -15.56 -6.73 6.25
N HIS A 380 -15.91 -5.77 5.39
CA HIS A 380 -15.79 -5.87 3.93
C HIS A 380 -14.63 -5.11 3.25
N THR A 381 -13.38 -5.30 3.68
CA THR A 381 -12.19 -4.84 2.89
C THR A 381 -11.35 -5.96 2.26
N LYS A 382 -11.49 -7.22 2.69
CA LYS A 382 -10.78 -8.38 2.08
C LYS A 382 -11.71 -9.49 1.55
N LEU A 383 -12.90 -9.65 2.13
CA LEU A 383 -13.84 -10.71 1.74
C LEU A 383 -14.51 -10.46 0.37
N PHE A 384 -14.74 -9.20 0.00
CA PHE A 384 -15.41 -8.82 -1.26
C PHE A 384 -14.65 -9.29 -2.51
N LYS A 385 -13.31 -9.19 -2.51
CA LYS A 385 -12.46 -9.69 -3.61
C LYS A 385 -12.57 -11.21 -3.79
N CYS A 386 -12.73 -11.94 -2.68
CA CYS A 386 -12.93 -13.39 -2.69
C CYS A 386 -14.34 -13.78 -3.18
N VAL A 387 -15.38 -13.08 -2.71
CA VAL A 387 -16.77 -13.33 -3.13
C VAL A 387 -16.98 -12.98 -4.62
N HIS A 388 -16.35 -11.92 -5.12
CA HIS A 388 -16.43 -11.54 -6.55
C HIS A 388 -15.79 -12.59 -7.47
N PHE A 389 -14.67 -13.19 -7.06
CA PHE A 389 -14.03 -14.30 -7.78
C PHE A 389 -14.91 -15.56 -7.80
N ILE A 390 -15.49 -15.92 -6.64
CA ILE A 390 -16.43 -17.05 -6.51
C ILE A 390 -17.71 -16.81 -7.34
N TYR A 391 -18.19 -15.56 -7.41
CA TYR A 391 -19.33 -15.18 -8.22
C TYR A 391 -19.07 -15.35 -9.72
N ARG A 392 -17.90 -14.92 -10.22
CA ARG A 392 -17.51 -15.13 -11.64
C ARG A 392 -17.36 -16.61 -11.98
N LEU A 393 -16.76 -17.40 -11.09
CA LEU A 393 -16.71 -18.86 -11.22
C LEU A 393 -18.12 -19.47 -11.33
N LYS A 394 -19.02 -19.14 -10.39
CA LYS A 394 -20.37 -19.70 -10.36
C LYS A 394 -21.25 -19.24 -11.53
N HIS A 395 -21.14 -17.99 -11.98
CA HIS A 395 -22.06 -17.40 -12.95
C HIS A 395 -21.53 -17.32 -14.39
N GLN A 396 -20.23 -17.14 -14.61
CA GLN A 396 -19.65 -17.01 -15.95
C GLN A 396 -19.13 -18.35 -16.48
N LEU A 397 -18.57 -19.22 -15.61
CA LEU A 397 -18.11 -20.55 -16.00
C LEU A 397 -19.23 -21.59 -15.98
N PHE A 398 -19.91 -21.76 -14.84
CA PHE A 398 -20.90 -22.85 -14.68
C PHE A 398 -22.31 -22.53 -15.19
N LYS A 399 -22.70 -21.24 -15.26
CA LYS A 399 -24.04 -20.80 -15.70
C LYS A 399 -24.05 -19.89 -16.92
N GLY A 400 -22.89 -19.50 -17.45
CA GLY A 400 -22.77 -18.58 -18.57
C GLY A 400 -23.00 -19.27 -19.92
N ASN A 401 -23.48 -18.52 -20.92
CA ASN A 401 -23.54 -19.02 -22.29
C ASN A 401 -22.12 -19.12 -22.91
N PHE A 402 -22.00 -19.79 -24.06
CA PHE A 402 -20.69 -20.06 -24.70
C PHE A 402 -19.81 -18.82 -24.89
N LYS A 403 -20.40 -17.65 -25.19
CA LYS A 403 -19.68 -16.37 -25.32
C LYS A 403 -19.16 -15.87 -23.97
N THR A 404 -19.94 -16.05 -22.90
CA THR A 404 -19.57 -15.64 -21.54
C THR A 404 -18.50 -16.55 -20.94
N GLN A 405 -18.61 -17.86 -21.19
CA GLN A 405 -17.59 -18.85 -20.83
C GLN A 405 -16.29 -18.60 -21.60
N ARG A 406 -16.37 -18.35 -22.92
CA ARG A 406 -15.21 -18.00 -23.74
C ARG A 406 -14.55 -16.72 -23.25
N ASN A 407 -15.30 -15.68 -22.90
CA ASN A 407 -14.72 -14.43 -22.35
C ASN A 407 -14.08 -14.65 -20.97
N PHE A 408 -14.67 -15.50 -20.12
CA PHE A 408 -14.10 -15.89 -18.84
C PHE A 408 -12.78 -16.67 -19.04
N PHE A 409 -12.75 -17.61 -19.98
CA PHE A 409 -11.54 -18.35 -20.34
C PHE A 409 -10.50 -17.47 -21.06
N ASP A 410 -10.89 -16.51 -21.90
CA ASP A 410 -9.97 -15.58 -22.56
C ASP A 410 -9.38 -14.59 -21.54
N TRP A 411 -10.17 -14.17 -20.56
CA TRP A 411 -9.72 -13.39 -19.40
C TRP A 411 -8.74 -14.20 -18.53
N ILE A 412 -9.05 -15.46 -18.22
CA ILE A 412 -8.15 -16.42 -17.55
C ILE A 412 -6.86 -16.60 -18.37
N TYR A 413 -6.96 -16.86 -19.67
CA TYR A 413 -5.84 -17.13 -20.57
C TYR A 413 -4.93 -15.91 -20.75
N ARG A 414 -5.50 -14.70 -20.83
CA ARG A 414 -4.74 -13.44 -20.87
C ARG A 414 -4.06 -13.12 -19.53
N LYS A 415 -4.65 -13.49 -18.39
CA LYS A 415 -4.07 -13.26 -17.05
C LYS A 415 -3.15 -14.38 -16.56
N LEU A 416 -3.23 -15.60 -17.13
CA LEU A 416 -2.49 -16.79 -16.69
C LEU A 416 -1.52 -17.39 -17.73
N ILE A 417 -1.73 -17.21 -19.04
CA ILE A 417 -0.99 -17.96 -20.09
C ILE A 417 -0.19 -17.07 -21.06
N ARG A 418 -0.64 -15.84 -21.39
CA ARG A 418 0.13 -14.97 -22.30
C ARG A 418 1.37 -14.41 -21.60
N ARG A 419 2.48 -15.13 -21.74
CA ARG A 419 3.85 -14.75 -21.36
C ARG A 419 4.23 -13.41 -21.99
N GLU A 420 4.27 -12.35 -21.20
CA GLU A 420 5.18 -11.25 -21.49
C GLU A 420 6.51 -11.53 -20.75
N PRO A 421 7.68 -11.16 -21.32
CA PRO A 421 8.97 -11.67 -20.85
C PRO A 421 9.41 -11.19 -19.46
N ASN A 422 8.74 -10.22 -18.85
CA ASN A 422 9.28 -9.45 -17.71
C ASN A 422 8.34 -9.32 -16.50
N HIS A 423 7.49 -10.32 -16.20
CA HIS A 423 6.73 -10.33 -14.95
C HIS A 423 6.95 -11.63 -14.17
N ASP A 424 7.62 -11.49 -13.03
CA ASP A 424 7.78 -12.52 -12.02
C ASP A 424 6.40 -12.94 -11.48
N HIS A 425 5.99 -14.17 -11.80
CA HIS A 425 4.68 -14.72 -11.46
C HIS A 425 4.46 -14.95 -9.95
N ARG A 426 5.47 -14.68 -9.10
CA ARG A 426 5.39 -14.78 -7.64
C ARG A 426 4.53 -13.69 -6.96
N TYR A 427 4.04 -12.70 -7.73
CA TYR A 427 3.22 -11.57 -7.25
C TYR A 427 1.81 -11.48 -7.85
N ASN A 428 1.23 -12.58 -8.37
CA ASN A 428 -0.14 -12.54 -8.90
C ASN A 428 -1.21 -12.64 -7.78
N PRO A 429 -2.04 -11.60 -7.53
CA PRO A 429 -3.03 -11.60 -6.45
C PRO A 429 -4.13 -12.64 -6.62
N ILE A 430 -4.33 -13.18 -7.83
CA ILE A 430 -5.32 -14.25 -8.08
C ILE A 430 -4.82 -15.58 -7.49
N PHE A 431 -3.52 -15.88 -7.58
CA PHE A 431 -2.93 -17.04 -6.91
C PHE A 431 -2.96 -16.88 -5.39
N GLN A 432 -2.79 -15.66 -4.87
CA GLN A 432 -2.93 -15.37 -3.44
C GLN A 432 -4.36 -15.61 -2.93
N ILE A 433 -5.39 -15.27 -3.72
CA ILE A 433 -6.80 -15.51 -3.38
C ILE A 433 -7.16 -16.99 -3.46
N ILE A 434 -6.67 -17.72 -4.45
CA ILE A 434 -6.86 -19.18 -4.56
C ILE A 434 -6.24 -19.89 -3.34
N ASN A 435 -5.02 -19.50 -2.95
CA ASN A 435 -4.35 -20.06 -1.76
C ASN A 435 -5.09 -19.75 -0.45
N ILE A 436 -5.66 -18.55 -0.30
CA ILE A 436 -6.45 -18.17 0.90
C ILE A 436 -7.76 -18.96 1.00
N LEU A 437 -8.40 -19.26 -0.13
CA LEU A 437 -9.71 -19.92 -0.19
C LEU A 437 -9.66 -21.44 0.01
N GLU A 438 -8.50 -22.06 -0.24
CA GLU A 438 -8.29 -23.46 0.06
C GLU A 438 -7.99 -23.65 1.57
N LYS A 439 -9.06 -23.77 2.38
CA LYS A 439 -9.00 -24.16 3.81
C LYS A 439 -8.34 -25.54 3.98
N LYS A 440 -7.01 -25.60 3.97
CA LYS A 440 -6.20 -26.74 4.41
C LYS A 440 -4.97 -26.24 5.18
N LYS A 441 -4.46 -27.08 6.09
CA LYS A 441 -3.38 -26.76 7.05
C LYS A 441 -2.22 -26.04 6.36
N LYS A 442 -2.02 -24.75 6.68
CA LYS A 442 -0.82 -24.00 6.31
C LYS A 442 0.38 -24.51 7.12
N THR A 443 1.51 -24.71 6.47
CA THR A 443 2.73 -25.27 7.07
C THR A 443 3.54 -24.20 7.77
N GLU A 444 4.28 -24.60 8.81
CA GLU A 444 5.34 -23.78 9.41
C GLU A 444 6.55 -23.75 8.46
N PRO A 445 7.39 -22.70 8.49
CA PRO A 445 8.60 -22.66 7.68
C PRO A 445 9.59 -23.78 8.06
N ASP A 446 10.09 -24.46 7.03
CA ASP A 446 11.07 -25.53 7.13
C ASP A 446 12.47 -25.00 7.45
N PHE A 447 12.76 -23.77 7.04
CA PHE A 447 14.02 -23.12 7.33
C PHE A 447 13.91 -21.61 7.59
N LEU A 448 14.90 -21.08 8.32
CA LEU A 448 15.07 -19.66 8.61
C LEU A 448 16.50 -19.21 8.29
N ILE A 449 16.65 -18.14 7.52
CA ILE A 449 17.94 -17.44 7.36
C ILE A 449 17.97 -16.29 8.37
N ILE A 450 18.60 -16.52 9.52
CA ILE A 450 18.44 -15.64 10.69
C ILE A 450 19.49 -14.51 10.77
N GLY A 451 20.48 -14.52 9.88
CA GLY A 451 21.59 -13.58 9.99
C GLY A 451 22.76 -13.92 9.08
N ALA A 452 23.78 -13.05 9.05
CA ALA A 452 23.86 -11.78 9.76
C ALA A 452 23.46 -10.59 8.85
N GLN A 453 22.90 -9.54 9.44
CA GLN A 453 22.61 -8.31 8.71
C GLN A 453 23.88 -7.77 8.03
N LYS A 454 23.77 -7.43 6.75
CA LYS A 454 24.88 -6.99 5.87
C LYS A 454 25.91 -8.06 5.50
N ALA A 455 25.57 -9.34 5.70
CA ALA A 455 26.35 -10.48 5.24
C ALA A 455 25.82 -11.11 3.94
N GLY A 456 24.95 -10.45 3.18
CA GLY A 456 24.46 -10.98 1.89
C GLY A 456 23.28 -11.96 1.99
N THR A 457 22.56 -11.97 3.12
CA THR A 457 21.34 -12.78 3.33
C THR A 457 20.26 -12.56 2.26
N THR A 458 20.14 -11.33 1.72
CA THR A 458 19.24 -11.02 0.60
C THR A 458 19.56 -11.84 -0.64
N SER A 459 20.84 -11.87 -1.04
CA SER A 459 21.29 -12.61 -2.21
C SER A 459 21.12 -14.10 -1.99
N LEU A 460 21.51 -14.60 -0.81
CA LEU A 460 21.29 -16.00 -0.42
C LEU A 460 19.81 -16.42 -0.53
N TYR A 461 18.91 -15.66 0.10
CA TYR A 461 17.48 -15.97 0.03
C TYR A 461 16.96 -15.89 -1.41
N HIS A 462 17.38 -14.88 -2.17
CA HIS A 462 16.97 -14.71 -3.57
C HIS A 462 17.42 -15.88 -4.45
N TYR A 463 18.65 -16.36 -4.32
CA TYR A 463 19.12 -17.55 -5.05
C TYR A 463 18.33 -18.78 -4.61
N LEU A 464 18.12 -18.96 -3.32
CA LEU A 464 17.45 -20.14 -2.77
C LEU A 464 16.00 -20.29 -3.24
N VAL A 465 15.23 -19.19 -3.32
CA VAL A 465 13.83 -19.21 -3.78
C VAL A 465 13.68 -19.28 -5.31
N GLN A 466 14.78 -19.39 -6.06
CA GLN A 466 14.73 -19.81 -7.46
C GLN A 466 14.63 -21.35 -7.57
N HIS A 467 14.90 -22.10 -6.49
CA HIS A 467 14.83 -23.55 -6.50
C HIS A 467 13.38 -24.04 -6.73
N PRO A 468 13.14 -24.99 -7.64
CA PRO A 468 11.78 -25.41 -8.04
C PRO A 468 10.96 -26.08 -6.92
N LEU A 469 11.62 -26.54 -5.85
CA LEU A 469 11.01 -27.12 -4.63
C LEU A 469 11.07 -26.18 -3.41
N ILE A 470 11.38 -24.89 -3.59
CA ILE A 470 11.41 -23.93 -2.49
C ILE A 470 10.46 -22.78 -2.80
N ASP A 471 9.39 -22.68 -2.00
CA ASP A 471 8.41 -21.61 -2.12
C ASP A 471 8.78 -20.44 -1.19
N SER A 472 8.75 -19.22 -1.73
CA SER A 472 9.06 -17.99 -0.97
C SER A 472 7.95 -17.63 0.01
N ALA A 473 8.33 -17.08 1.17
CA ALA A 473 7.40 -16.32 2.01
C ALA A 473 6.78 -15.14 1.24
N VAL A 474 5.57 -14.73 1.65
CA VAL A 474 4.80 -13.60 1.09
C VAL A 474 5.60 -12.30 1.15
N THR A 475 6.33 -12.10 2.24
CA THR A 475 7.13 -10.90 2.48
C THR A 475 8.54 -11.33 2.86
N LYS A 476 9.57 -10.70 2.26
CA LYS A 476 10.96 -10.85 2.70
C LYS A 476 11.13 -10.12 4.03
N GLU A 477 11.88 -10.70 4.97
CA GLU A 477 12.09 -10.19 6.33
C GLU A 477 10.74 -10.05 7.08
N VAL A 478 10.13 -11.16 7.50
CA VAL A 478 8.78 -11.14 8.13
C VAL A 478 8.79 -10.40 9.47
N HIS A 479 9.93 -10.41 10.15
CA HIS A 479 10.10 -9.73 11.44
C HIS A 479 9.04 -10.16 12.48
N PHE A 480 8.73 -11.45 12.53
CA PHE A 480 7.75 -11.99 13.46
C PHE A 480 8.35 -12.20 14.85
N PHE A 481 9.49 -12.88 14.95
CA PHE A 481 10.05 -13.25 16.25
C PHE A 481 10.75 -12.10 16.97
N ASP A 482 10.95 -10.96 16.32
CA ASP A 482 11.45 -9.71 16.89
C ASP A 482 10.28 -8.72 17.09
N VAL A 483 9.87 -8.01 16.04
CA VAL A 483 9.02 -6.81 16.10
C VAL A 483 7.53 -7.13 16.16
N ASN A 484 7.07 -8.11 15.38
CA ASN A 484 5.64 -8.40 15.18
C ASN A 484 5.13 -9.61 15.98
N TYR A 485 5.79 -9.95 17.10
CA TYR A 485 5.49 -11.19 17.83
C TYR A 485 4.09 -11.18 18.45
N ASP A 486 3.60 -10.00 18.81
CA ASP A 486 2.26 -9.73 19.34
C ASP A 486 1.11 -9.99 18.34
N LYS A 487 1.41 -10.01 17.03
CA LYS A 487 0.42 -10.33 15.97
C LYS A 487 -0.02 -11.80 15.99
N GLY A 488 0.69 -12.64 16.75
CA GLY A 488 0.31 -14.03 17.00
C GLY A 488 0.69 -15.01 15.89
N VAL A 489 0.73 -16.29 16.25
CA VAL A 489 1.22 -17.39 15.40
C VAL A 489 0.46 -17.52 14.08
N GLN A 490 -0.85 -17.23 14.07
CA GLN A 490 -1.64 -17.32 12.84
C GLN A 490 -1.22 -16.27 11.81
N TRP A 491 -0.96 -15.03 12.25
CA TRP A 491 -0.45 -13.98 11.38
C TRP A 491 0.87 -14.38 10.72
N TYR A 492 1.75 -15.05 11.47
CA TYR A 492 3.01 -15.58 10.95
C TYR A 492 2.79 -16.69 9.91
N ARG A 493 1.96 -17.68 10.21
CA ARG A 493 1.62 -18.76 9.27
C ARG A 493 0.96 -18.25 7.99
N ASP A 494 0.26 -17.12 8.05
CA ASP A 494 -0.34 -16.48 6.88
C ASP A 494 0.69 -15.84 5.94
N GLN A 495 1.95 -15.74 6.35
CA GLN A 495 3.06 -15.28 5.50
C GLN A 495 3.62 -16.39 4.61
N PHE A 496 3.12 -17.63 4.70
CA PHE A 496 3.60 -18.76 3.93
C PHE A 496 2.51 -19.37 3.05
N PRO A 497 2.86 -19.98 1.90
CA PRO A 497 1.89 -20.59 0.99
C PRO A 497 1.03 -21.65 1.67
N SER A 498 -0.24 -21.74 1.25
CA SER A 498 -1.25 -22.63 1.85
C SER A 498 -1.18 -24.06 1.34
N PHE A 499 -0.30 -24.31 0.38
CA PHE A 499 -0.04 -25.60 -0.22
C PHE A 499 1.46 -25.78 -0.41
N GLN A 500 2.01 -26.84 0.19
CA GLN A 500 2.94 -27.71 -0.52
C GLN A 500 2.21 -28.19 -1.78
N THR A 501 2.30 -27.45 -2.89
CA THR A 501 1.61 -27.79 -4.16
C THR A 501 2.06 -29.16 -4.68
N LYS A 502 3.14 -29.70 -4.11
CA LYS A 502 3.54 -31.11 -4.05
C LYS A 502 4.08 -31.36 -2.63
N SER A 503 3.87 -32.54 -2.04
CA SER A 503 4.27 -32.93 -0.65
C SER A 503 5.75 -32.72 -0.29
N ASP A 504 6.58 -32.28 -1.24
CA ASP A 504 8.03 -32.28 -1.19
C ASP A 504 8.62 -30.86 -1.29
N HIS A 505 7.79 -29.80 -1.30
CA HIS A 505 8.26 -28.41 -1.34
C HIS A 505 8.58 -27.89 0.07
N LEU A 506 9.65 -27.13 0.19
CA LEU A 506 10.04 -26.43 1.42
C LEU A 506 9.64 -24.95 1.35
N THR A 507 9.41 -24.33 2.49
CA THR A 507 9.26 -22.87 2.59
C THR A 507 10.06 -22.30 3.76
N GLY A 508 10.40 -21.02 3.69
CA GLY A 508 11.23 -20.38 4.68
C GLY A 508 11.29 -18.87 4.52
N GLU A 509 11.86 -18.20 5.52
CA GLU A 509 12.05 -16.75 5.51
C GLU A 509 13.49 -16.36 5.82
N ALA A 510 13.80 -15.07 5.62
CA ALA A 510 15.11 -14.50 5.93
C ALA A 510 14.94 -13.19 6.71
N THR A 511 15.16 -13.21 8.03
CA THR A 511 15.19 -12.02 8.89
C THR A 511 16.54 -11.93 9.61
N PRO A 512 17.48 -11.12 9.09
CA PRO A 512 18.86 -11.11 9.58
C PRO A 512 19.06 -10.54 11.00
N TYR A 513 18.04 -9.92 11.58
CA TYR A 513 18.07 -9.43 12.96
C TYR A 513 17.91 -10.58 13.97
N TYR A 514 17.25 -11.68 13.60
CA TYR A 514 16.96 -12.78 14.50
C TYR A 514 18.19 -13.30 15.24
N ILE A 515 19.34 -13.43 14.57
CA ILE A 515 20.58 -13.91 15.20
C ILE A 515 20.99 -13.10 16.44
N PHE A 516 20.75 -11.79 16.45
CA PHE A 516 21.23 -10.86 17.48
C PHE A 516 20.19 -10.56 18.56
N HIS A 517 18.90 -10.67 18.25
CA HIS A 517 17.84 -10.31 19.18
C HIS A 517 17.78 -11.31 20.36
N PRO A 518 17.81 -10.85 21.63
CA PRO A 518 18.01 -11.72 22.79
C PRO A 518 16.89 -12.75 23.00
N ASN A 519 15.64 -12.37 22.74
CA ASN A 519 14.48 -13.25 22.97
C ASN A 519 14.13 -14.15 21.78
N VAL A 520 14.69 -13.89 20.59
CA VAL A 520 14.30 -14.60 19.36
C VAL A 520 14.64 -16.10 19.39
N PRO A 521 15.85 -16.53 19.82
CA PRO A 521 16.20 -17.96 19.84
C PRO A 521 15.17 -18.80 20.61
N LYS A 522 14.75 -18.30 21.79
CA LYS A 522 13.75 -18.96 22.64
C LYS A 522 12.38 -18.99 21.98
N ARG A 523 11.91 -17.86 21.44
CA ARG A 523 10.61 -17.79 20.75
C ARG A 523 10.52 -18.76 19.57
N ILE A 524 11.59 -18.87 18.77
CA ILE A 524 11.63 -19.81 17.64
C ILE A 524 11.69 -21.25 18.16
N TYR A 525 12.47 -21.54 19.19
CA TYR A 525 12.56 -22.90 19.74
C TYR A 525 11.22 -23.38 20.31
N GLU A 526 10.52 -22.52 21.04
CA GLU A 526 9.20 -22.83 21.62
C GLU A 526 8.14 -23.09 20.55
N MET A 527 8.22 -22.39 19.41
CA MET A 527 7.24 -22.53 18.34
C MET A 527 7.61 -23.61 17.32
N MET A 528 8.86 -23.66 16.88
CA MET A 528 9.35 -24.45 15.75
C MET A 528 10.68 -25.14 16.08
N PRO A 529 10.72 -26.06 17.06
CA PRO A 529 11.96 -26.66 17.55
C PRO A 529 12.71 -27.48 16.48
N ARG A 530 12.03 -27.87 15.40
CA ARG A 530 12.59 -28.69 14.30
C ARG A 530 13.00 -27.89 13.07
N THR A 531 12.85 -26.57 13.06
CA THR A 531 13.20 -25.75 11.89
C THR A 531 14.71 -25.79 11.62
N LYS A 532 15.12 -25.72 10.35
CA LYS A 532 16.53 -25.61 9.95
C LYS A 532 16.95 -24.15 9.96
N ILE A 533 18.13 -23.85 10.50
CA ILE A 533 18.63 -22.50 10.67
C ILE A 533 19.86 -22.31 9.79
N ILE A 534 19.86 -21.26 8.97
CA ILE A 534 20.98 -20.89 8.11
C ILE A 534 21.52 -19.54 8.57
N ILE A 535 22.83 -19.47 8.73
CA ILE A 535 23.56 -18.29 9.19
C ILE A 535 24.68 -17.99 8.20
N LEU A 536 24.69 -16.79 7.64
CA LEU A 536 25.77 -16.28 6.80
C LEU A 536 26.53 -15.21 7.57
N LEU A 537 27.76 -15.49 7.98
CA LEU A 537 28.62 -14.55 8.69
C LEU A 537 29.52 -13.80 7.70
N ARG A 538 29.94 -12.59 8.06
CA ARG A 538 30.89 -11.76 7.30
C ARG A 538 31.93 -11.20 8.25
N ASN A 539 33.13 -10.84 7.76
CA ASN A 539 34.11 -10.08 8.54
C ASN A 539 33.39 -8.98 9.36
N PRO A 540 33.46 -9.01 10.70
CA PRO A 540 32.66 -8.13 11.55
C PRO A 540 32.96 -6.65 11.35
N ILE A 541 34.18 -6.29 10.92
CA ILE A 541 34.58 -4.93 10.59
C ILE A 541 33.82 -4.43 9.36
N ASP A 542 33.87 -5.20 8.27
CA ASP A 542 33.22 -4.86 7.01
C ASP A 542 31.69 -4.91 7.13
N ARG A 543 31.19 -5.81 7.98
CA ARG A 543 29.77 -5.89 8.35
C ARG A 543 29.33 -4.65 9.12
N ALA A 544 30.09 -4.21 10.13
CA ALA A 544 29.80 -3.01 10.91
C ALA A 544 29.81 -1.76 10.03
N TYR A 545 30.81 -1.62 9.16
CA TYR A 545 30.92 -0.49 8.24
C TYR A 545 29.79 -0.48 7.20
N SER A 546 29.44 -1.64 6.66
CA SER A 546 28.28 -1.78 5.78
C SER A 546 26.96 -1.51 6.51
N HIS A 547 26.88 -1.78 7.82
CA HIS A 547 25.72 -1.47 8.65
C HIS A 547 25.61 0.03 8.91
N TYR A 548 26.72 0.69 9.21
CA TYR A 548 26.78 2.14 9.31
C TYR A 548 26.31 2.82 8.03
N HIS A 549 26.87 2.45 6.87
CA HIS A 549 26.42 3.00 5.57
C HIS A 549 24.97 2.63 5.20
N HIS A 550 24.42 1.59 5.82
CA HIS A 550 22.99 1.32 5.73
C HIS A 550 22.19 2.27 6.64
N ALA A 551 22.65 2.55 7.85
CA ALA A 551 22.02 3.50 8.76
C ALA A 551 22.09 4.93 8.24
N VAL A 552 23.20 5.35 7.63
CA VAL A 552 23.32 6.66 6.94
C VAL A 552 22.24 6.77 5.86
N ARG A 553 22.19 5.81 4.91
CA ARG A 553 21.26 5.86 3.76
C ARG A 553 19.78 5.67 4.09
N ASN A 554 19.47 4.84 5.08
CA ASN A 554 18.10 4.39 5.32
C ASN A 554 17.50 4.88 6.64
N LEU A 555 18.32 5.36 7.58
CA LEU A 555 17.91 5.73 8.95
C LEU A 555 18.37 7.13 9.36
N GLY A 556 19.10 7.85 8.50
CA GLY A 556 19.53 9.22 8.76
C GLY A 556 20.63 9.36 9.83
N GLU A 557 21.55 8.40 9.95
CA GLU A 557 22.73 8.59 10.80
C GLU A 557 23.58 9.76 10.30
N VAL A 558 23.72 10.81 11.11
CA VAL A 558 24.39 12.07 10.74
C VAL A 558 25.84 12.17 11.22
N VAL A 559 26.24 11.33 12.17
CA VAL A 559 27.61 11.33 12.68
C VAL A 559 28.51 10.42 11.85
N GLY A 560 29.81 10.73 11.82
CA GLY A 560 30.82 9.88 11.16
C GLY A 560 30.90 8.49 11.78
N PHE A 561 31.46 7.51 11.05
CA PHE A 561 31.51 6.11 11.50
C PHE A 561 32.21 5.95 12.85
N GLU A 562 33.33 6.64 13.07
CA GLU A 562 34.10 6.61 14.31
C GLU A 562 33.29 7.13 15.51
N GLU A 563 32.51 8.20 15.31
CA GLU A 563 31.64 8.75 16.35
C GLU A 563 30.45 7.82 16.60
N ALA A 564 29.85 7.27 15.53
CA ALA A 564 28.72 6.35 15.62
C ALA A 564 29.03 5.10 16.46
N ILE A 565 30.23 4.53 16.30
CA ILE A 565 30.67 3.38 17.09
C ILE A 565 31.08 3.75 18.52
N HIS A 566 31.50 5.00 18.77
CA HIS A 566 31.80 5.50 20.11
C HIS A 566 30.51 5.72 20.92
N MET A 567 29.48 6.29 20.28
CA MET A 567 28.16 6.50 20.88
C MET A 567 27.37 5.21 21.10
N GLU A 568 27.75 4.09 20.47
CA GLU A 568 26.98 2.84 20.52
C GLU A 568 26.77 2.34 21.95
N GLU A 569 27.80 2.38 22.80
CA GLU A 569 27.67 1.89 24.18
C GLU A 569 26.62 2.68 24.98
N GLU A 570 26.63 4.00 24.84
CA GLU A 570 25.63 4.88 25.47
C GLU A 570 24.24 4.66 24.89
N ARG A 571 24.11 4.57 23.56
CA ARG A 571 22.83 4.34 22.87
C ARG A 571 22.17 3.02 23.28
N LEU A 572 22.97 1.97 23.51
CA LEU A 572 22.47 0.65 23.84
C LEU A 572 22.31 0.42 25.36
N ALA A 573 22.65 1.41 26.20
CA ALA A 573 22.63 1.27 27.65
C ALA A 573 21.21 0.96 28.16
N GLY A 574 21.06 -0.12 28.92
CA GLY A 574 19.79 -0.53 29.51
C GLY A 574 18.84 -1.29 28.59
N GLU A 575 19.15 -1.41 27.29
CA GLU A 575 18.25 -2.06 26.33
C GLU A 575 18.13 -3.57 26.58
N PHE A 576 19.21 -4.23 26.99
CA PHE A 576 19.20 -5.66 27.28
C PHE A 576 18.34 -6.00 28.50
N GLU A 577 18.42 -5.20 29.56
CA GLU A 577 17.59 -5.32 30.76
C GLU A 577 16.10 -5.10 30.44
N ARG A 578 15.79 -4.19 29.51
CA ARG A 578 14.41 -3.98 29.02
C ARG A 578 13.88 -5.19 28.27
N PHE A 579 14.68 -5.82 27.41
CA PHE A 579 14.30 -7.06 26.75
C PHE A 579 14.06 -8.23 27.73
N GLN A 580 14.76 -8.27 28.87
CA GLN A 580 14.56 -9.29 29.89
C GLN A 580 13.30 -9.05 30.73
N SER A 581 13.01 -7.80 31.07
CA SER A 581 11.87 -7.40 31.90
C SER A 581 10.53 -7.41 31.15
N ASN A 582 10.55 -7.15 29.84
CA ASN A 582 9.37 -7.21 28.99
C ASN A 582 9.68 -8.02 27.74
N SER A 583 9.13 -9.23 27.67
CA SER A 583 9.36 -10.12 26.53
C SER A 583 8.93 -9.53 25.20
N ASN A 584 7.94 -8.63 25.17
CA ASN A 584 7.40 -7.97 23.97
C ASN A 584 7.99 -6.57 23.72
N TYR A 585 9.03 -6.18 24.45
CA TYR A 585 9.72 -4.92 24.20
C TYR A 585 10.39 -4.93 22.81
N ASN A 586 10.20 -3.83 22.08
CA ASN A 586 10.86 -3.57 20.80
C ASN A 586 11.76 -2.34 20.96
N SER A 587 12.96 -2.42 20.38
CA SER A 587 13.92 -1.32 20.41
C SER A 587 14.48 -1.06 19.03
N GLU A 588 14.06 0.06 18.45
CA GLU A 588 14.63 0.56 17.20
C GLU A 588 16.11 0.87 17.40
N ILE A 589 16.50 1.39 18.56
CA ILE A 589 17.90 1.74 18.82
C ILE A 589 18.78 0.49 18.79
N PHE A 590 18.36 -0.57 19.50
CA PHE A 590 19.08 -1.84 19.52
C PHE A 590 19.08 -2.54 18.16
N GLN A 591 17.99 -2.42 17.40
CA GLN A 591 17.90 -2.96 16.05
C GLN A 591 18.85 -2.26 15.08
N HIS A 592 18.95 -0.94 15.16
CA HIS A 592 19.51 -0.14 14.09
C HIS A 592 20.90 0.45 14.36
N TYR A 593 21.26 0.70 15.62
CA TYR A 593 22.53 1.37 15.98
C TYR A 593 23.55 0.43 16.67
N SER A 594 23.31 -0.88 16.66
CA SER A 594 24.26 -1.91 17.12
C SER A 594 25.30 -2.25 16.05
N TYR A 595 26.27 -1.36 15.81
CA TYR A 595 27.30 -1.53 14.80
C TYR A 595 28.38 -2.54 15.20
N LEU A 596 28.94 -2.44 16.40
CA LEU A 596 30.01 -3.31 16.88
C LEU A 596 29.45 -4.54 17.59
N LYS A 597 28.48 -4.36 18.50
CA LYS A 597 27.93 -5.43 19.33
C LYS A 597 27.37 -6.59 18.51
N ARG A 598 26.69 -6.26 17.39
CA ARG A 598 26.14 -7.23 16.44
C ARG A 598 27.21 -8.03 15.68
N GLY A 599 28.44 -7.52 15.59
CA GLY A 599 29.60 -8.23 15.04
C GLY A 599 30.22 -9.24 16.00
N ILE A 600 29.82 -9.24 17.28
CA ILE A 600 30.29 -10.21 18.28
C ILE A 600 29.45 -11.50 18.14
N TYR A 601 29.73 -12.28 17.10
CA TYR A 601 28.92 -13.47 16.77
C TYR A 601 29.01 -14.59 17.79
N VAL A 602 30.13 -14.71 18.51
CA VAL A 602 30.35 -15.82 19.45
C VAL A 602 29.32 -15.86 20.57
N ASP A 603 28.87 -14.70 21.05
CA ASP A 603 27.91 -14.63 22.16
C ASP A 603 26.48 -14.90 21.65
N GLN A 604 26.17 -14.46 20.43
CA GLN A 604 24.91 -14.76 19.75
C GLN A 604 24.78 -16.26 19.50
N LEU A 605 25.78 -16.89 18.89
CA LEU A 605 25.74 -18.30 18.50
C LEU A 605 25.67 -19.27 19.68
N LYS A 606 26.18 -18.91 20.86
CA LYS A 606 25.99 -19.73 22.06
C LYS A 606 24.50 -19.91 22.39
N LEU A 607 23.71 -18.83 22.35
CA LEU A 607 22.27 -18.89 22.61
C LEU A 607 21.56 -19.84 21.63
N TRP A 608 21.99 -19.84 20.36
CA TRP A 608 21.44 -20.73 19.34
C TRP A 608 21.87 -22.18 19.55
N PHE A 609 23.14 -22.44 19.88
CA PHE A 609 23.63 -23.80 20.14
C PHE A 609 23.12 -24.42 21.44
N ASP A 610 22.74 -23.59 22.42
CA ASP A 610 22.14 -24.06 23.67
C ASP A 610 20.70 -24.58 23.46
N LEU A 611 20.00 -24.07 22.44
CA LEU A 611 18.61 -24.42 22.14
C LEU A 611 18.47 -25.41 20.99
N PHE A 612 19.24 -25.23 19.92
CA PHE A 612 19.15 -26.05 18.70
C PHE A 612 20.38 -26.97 18.56
N PRO A 613 20.16 -28.24 18.19
CA PRO A 613 21.26 -29.15 17.94
C PRO A 613 22.05 -28.71 16.70
N LYS A 614 23.37 -28.96 16.70
CA LYS A 614 24.29 -28.50 15.64
C LYS A 614 23.87 -28.91 14.22
N HIS A 615 23.25 -30.08 14.05
CA HIS A 615 22.80 -30.55 12.74
C HIS A 615 21.61 -29.76 12.16
N GLN A 616 20.93 -28.94 12.97
CA GLN A 616 19.88 -28.02 12.52
C GLN A 616 20.44 -26.62 12.18
N ILE A 617 21.73 -26.36 12.35
CA ILE A 617 22.33 -25.05 12.08
C ILE A 617 23.43 -25.19 11.01
N LEU A 618 23.24 -24.53 9.88
CA LEU A 618 24.26 -24.35 8.85
C LEU A 618 24.88 -22.96 8.99
N ILE A 619 26.20 -22.91 9.17
CA ILE A 619 26.95 -21.65 9.22
C ILE A 619 27.84 -21.53 7.99
N LEU A 620 27.66 -20.44 7.27
CA LEU A 620 28.39 -20.07 6.07
C LEU A 620 29.22 -18.82 6.34
N ASN A 621 30.29 -18.66 5.56
CA ASN A 621 31.13 -17.48 5.57
C ASN A 621 30.95 -16.69 4.26
N TYR A 622 30.81 -15.37 4.35
CA TYR A 622 30.58 -14.47 3.22
C TYR A 622 31.64 -14.62 2.14
N GLU A 623 32.92 -14.59 2.51
CA GLU A 623 34.02 -14.63 1.55
C GLU A 623 34.05 -15.97 0.79
N SER A 624 33.77 -17.08 1.48
CA SER A 624 33.68 -18.40 0.86
C SER A 624 32.39 -18.58 0.06
N PHE A 625 31.28 -18.01 0.54
CA PHE A 625 29.97 -18.07 -0.13
C PHE A 625 30.04 -17.40 -1.49
N PHE A 626 30.54 -16.16 -1.55
CA PHE A 626 30.68 -15.43 -2.81
C PHE A 626 31.91 -15.83 -3.63
N GLY A 627 32.92 -16.44 -3.00
CA GLY A 627 34.12 -16.96 -3.68
C GLY A 627 33.84 -18.23 -4.50
N ASP A 628 32.92 -19.09 -4.04
CA ASP A 628 32.47 -20.28 -4.75
C ASP A 628 30.97 -20.52 -4.47
N LEU A 629 30.14 -19.75 -5.17
CA LEU A 629 28.68 -19.81 -5.06
C LEU A 629 28.09 -21.17 -5.40
N PRO A 630 28.47 -21.87 -6.51
CA PRO A 630 27.96 -23.21 -6.78
C PRO A 630 28.17 -24.17 -5.62
N LYS A 631 29.39 -24.25 -5.08
CA LYS A 631 29.70 -25.14 -3.95
C LYS A 631 28.92 -24.78 -2.70
N SER A 632 28.74 -23.48 -2.45
CA SER A 632 28.03 -23.01 -1.27
C SER A 632 26.53 -23.24 -1.36
N MET A 633 25.93 -23.02 -2.52
CA MET A 633 24.52 -23.35 -2.79
C MET A 633 24.28 -24.86 -2.76
N LYS A 634 25.24 -25.66 -3.20
CA LYS A 634 25.20 -27.12 -3.01
C LYS A 634 25.17 -27.50 -1.53
N ALA A 635 26.01 -26.89 -0.70
CA ALA A 635 25.99 -27.17 0.74
C ALA A 635 24.64 -26.80 1.39
N ILE A 636 23.98 -25.72 0.93
CA ILE A 636 22.65 -25.31 1.41
C ILE A 636 21.57 -26.29 0.95
N THR A 637 21.58 -26.71 -0.31
CA THR A 637 20.60 -27.67 -0.85
C THR A 637 20.74 -29.04 -0.20
N ASP A 638 21.97 -29.54 -0.03
CA ASP A 638 22.29 -30.76 0.73
C ASP A 638 21.76 -30.64 2.19
N PHE A 639 22.00 -29.50 2.84
CA PHE A 639 21.54 -29.24 4.20
C PHE A 639 20.02 -29.21 4.31
N LEU A 640 19.33 -28.61 3.34
CA LEU A 640 17.87 -28.56 3.30
C LEU A 640 17.24 -29.89 2.87
N GLY A 641 17.99 -30.74 2.17
CA GLY A 641 17.55 -32.03 1.67
C GLY A 641 16.84 -31.94 0.33
N VAL A 642 17.17 -30.94 -0.49
CA VAL A 642 16.64 -30.75 -1.85
C VAL A 642 17.73 -31.00 -2.89
N PRO A 643 17.38 -31.39 -4.14
CA PRO A 643 18.37 -31.58 -5.19
C PRO A 643 19.17 -30.31 -5.51
N GLU A 644 20.32 -30.48 -6.14
CA GLU A 644 21.06 -29.36 -6.73
C GLU A 644 20.26 -28.78 -7.91
N PHE A 645 20.41 -27.48 -8.14
CA PHE A 645 19.70 -26.77 -9.19
C PHE A 645 20.57 -25.65 -9.77
N GLU A 646 20.27 -25.27 -11.01
CA GLU A 646 20.88 -24.09 -11.64
C GLU A 646 20.11 -22.83 -11.24
N PHE A 647 20.85 -21.79 -10.87
CA PHE A 647 20.32 -20.48 -10.47
C PHE A 647 21.05 -19.35 -11.20
N GLN A 648 20.37 -18.21 -11.32
CA GLN A 648 20.91 -17.03 -11.98
C GLN A 648 21.70 -16.17 -11.00
N TYR A 649 22.93 -15.82 -11.41
CA TYR A 649 23.82 -14.96 -10.65
C TYR A 649 23.47 -13.50 -10.85
N GLU A 650 22.81 -12.91 -9.85
CA GLU A 650 22.59 -11.47 -9.80
C GLU A 650 23.31 -10.86 -8.60
N SER A 651 24.15 -9.85 -8.86
CA SER A 651 24.80 -9.07 -7.80
C SER A 651 23.80 -8.08 -7.21
N LEU A 652 23.08 -8.50 -6.17
CA LEU A 652 22.12 -7.65 -5.47
C LEU A 652 22.79 -6.83 -4.34
N ASN A 653 22.47 -5.54 -4.26
CA ASN A 653 22.77 -4.68 -3.10
C ASN A 653 24.27 -4.47 -2.74
N LYS A 654 25.17 -4.41 -3.73
CA LYS A 654 26.56 -3.99 -3.47
C LYS A 654 26.58 -2.48 -3.25
N GLY A 655 26.70 -2.05 -1.99
CA GLY A 655 26.82 -0.63 -1.67
C GLY A 655 28.20 -0.11 -2.06
N GLU A 656 28.22 1.03 -2.76
CA GLU A 656 29.42 1.81 -3.01
C GLU A 656 29.54 2.88 -1.93
N TYR A 657 30.66 2.88 -1.21
CA TYR A 657 30.97 3.86 -0.19
C TYR A 657 32.48 3.98 -0.05
N GLU A 658 32.92 5.15 0.44
CA GLU A 658 34.33 5.43 0.67
C GLU A 658 35.01 4.35 1.50
N PRO A 659 36.28 4.01 1.22
CA PRO A 659 37.02 3.06 2.04
C PRO A 659 37.14 3.55 3.49
N MET A 660 37.02 2.62 4.44
CA MET A 660 37.25 2.90 5.86
C MET A 660 38.67 3.43 6.09
N ASN A 661 38.81 4.41 6.97
CA ASN A 661 40.11 4.88 7.44
C ASN A 661 40.98 3.70 7.92
N PRO A 662 42.22 3.52 7.40
CA PRO A 662 43.10 2.41 7.78
C PRO A 662 43.38 2.33 9.29
N LYS A 663 43.48 3.46 9.99
CA LYS A 663 43.68 3.48 11.45
C LYS A 663 42.47 2.94 12.19
N THR A 664 41.27 3.31 11.75
CA THR A 664 40.00 2.79 12.29
C THR A 664 39.89 1.29 12.05
N ARG A 665 40.25 0.81 10.85
CA ARG A 665 40.28 -0.63 10.55
C ARG A 665 41.22 -1.40 11.48
N GLU A 666 42.43 -0.89 11.70
CA GLU A 666 43.40 -1.51 12.61
C GLU A 666 42.92 -1.52 14.07
N HIS A 667 42.23 -0.45 14.51
CA HIS A 667 41.61 -0.41 15.82
C HIS A 667 40.51 -1.48 15.96
N LEU A 668 39.61 -1.56 14.98
CA LEU A 668 38.53 -2.56 14.97
C LEU A 668 39.06 -4.00 14.83
N ARG A 669 40.18 -4.20 14.14
CA ARG A 669 40.88 -5.50 14.09
C ARG A 669 41.28 -5.95 15.49
N LYS A 670 41.91 -5.06 16.28
CA LYS A 670 42.26 -5.35 17.67
C LYS A 670 41.03 -5.59 18.54
N TYR A 671 39.96 -4.81 18.34
CA TYR A 671 38.69 -4.96 19.06
C TYR A 671 38.05 -6.34 18.80
N PHE A 672 37.88 -6.74 17.54
CA PHE A 672 37.22 -8.00 17.20
C PHE A 672 38.10 -9.24 17.34
N TYR A 673 39.44 -9.11 17.31
CA TYR A 673 40.37 -10.24 17.40
C TYR A 673 40.05 -11.24 18.53
N PRO A 674 39.91 -10.85 19.81
CA PRO A 674 39.60 -11.80 20.88
C PRO A 674 38.23 -12.48 20.71
N HIS A 675 37.25 -11.79 20.13
CA HIS A 675 35.92 -12.34 19.86
C HIS A 675 35.96 -13.34 18.70
N ASN A 676 36.68 -13.02 17.62
CA ASN A 676 36.90 -13.88 16.46
C ASN A 676 37.65 -15.16 16.86
N GLN A 677 38.69 -15.07 17.70
CA GLN A 677 39.40 -16.25 18.20
C GLN A 677 38.48 -17.19 18.99
N LYS A 678 37.58 -16.65 19.82
CA LYS A 678 36.58 -17.45 20.53
C LYS A 678 35.54 -18.06 19.57
N LEU A 679 35.11 -17.30 18.58
CA LEU A 679 34.21 -17.77 17.52
C LEU A 679 34.83 -18.94 16.75
N PHE A 680 36.06 -18.81 16.28
CA PHE A 680 36.73 -19.86 15.50
C PHE A 680 36.90 -21.16 16.31
N ARG A 681 37.20 -21.05 17.61
CA ARG A 681 37.20 -22.21 18.51
C ARG A 681 35.82 -22.84 18.66
N LEU A 682 34.77 -22.02 18.78
CA LEU A 682 33.39 -22.49 18.88
C LEU A 682 32.95 -23.23 17.60
N LEU A 683 33.33 -22.71 16.44
CA LEU A 683 32.99 -23.27 15.13
C LEU A 683 33.89 -24.45 14.73
N GLY A 684 35.08 -24.58 15.31
CA GLY A 684 36.09 -25.55 14.89
C GLY A 684 36.73 -25.23 13.53
N GLN A 685 36.52 -24.02 13.01
CA GLN A 685 37.08 -23.55 11.74
C GLN A 685 37.48 -22.07 11.84
N ARG A 686 38.50 -21.69 11.07
CA ARG A 686 39.00 -20.31 11.00
C ARG A 686 38.57 -19.66 9.69
N TYR A 687 38.17 -18.40 9.76
CA TYR A 687 37.93 -17.57 8.58
C TYR A 687 39.06 -16.56 8.39
N ASP A 688 39.29 -16.17 7.14
CA ASP A 688 40.30 -15.18 6.77
C ASP A 688 39.73 -13.76 6.96
N TRP A 689 39.64 -13.35 8.23
CA TRP A 689 39.09 -12.05 8.65
C TRP A 689 40.15 -11.12 9.27
N ASP A 690 41.42 -11.45 9.08
CA ASP A 690 42.56 -10.69 9.62
C ASP A 690 42.82 -9.39 8.84
#